data_AF-A0A661M087-F1
#
_entry.id   AF-A0A661M087-F1
#
_cell.length_a   1.000
_cell.length_b   1.000
_cell.length_c   1.000
_cell.angle_alpha   90.00
_cell.angle_beta   90.00
_cell.angle_gamma   90.00
#
_symmetry.space_group_name_H-M   'P 1'
#
loop_
_entity.id
_entity.type
_entity.pdbx_description
1 polymer ?
#
loop_
_entity_poly.entity_id
_entity_poly.type
_entity_poly.pdbx_seq_one_letter_code
_entity_poly.pdbx_strand_id
1 'polypeptide(L)'
;VNQIGFNVYTGTLIRVVADGDGNPVAGEGEIGALYLYKPEIEGSDIVFLDRENYTDQTRWEKVVIAYDLETLPQGTLVALNKGQIVKTREGELYRYLGSDVPDPIVDLTKMDYGNVELWGQLGPNIYDSDVAEDLKAALEGKFYVVKPARVETPTLSLENVGSILLEQRRQILDWIASHGSNEEAVARYQVQLALVEETLVELGLMDVYEDPGTGQRAQTANQGLDVLFVNLPDIYAAPGSVFITADEASRDAYVPLVGNQLVARAGARINVFNETPFFLTVNDATIRDTKRVAVVNEQYTVLTPGNVYFNNQGLTTISDTARKNIAITQDAISREPGDYDLDLEIPEGLGQDIYVIGDVINEVGDVAVVNNEGSINVSGEIRAENVDIKAAQDFNLNTQAWFHNMDPRRYPGLDTYRAAVYNEPGALTTHTYDDNPFLNTVDPWGSSVLAQGRVAVTAQYLNVNGLIQSGVQTVTLHVNTDFAPSGTTSFLDDDGKPLQGISFGQDGVPVDGYFDARKQAIVVDEILPEGGEIVLAGRILSTGNGLLRAAHGYTSVDIQNESGYDLVLNRIDTTKKREGRITLIDTARLQKIVYAVDGDRIRETIYQGAPGTGPSGAGGVISTVTYEEIPNQPAPHGFNDTILYQPRRGLEYTWTEGQEKTRVVVSYYKKRSFNLIGFDWDGLAKDQSYEWQVTSLRDEAPLLESEILAVLPDYDLDTLPPGTLVDLETGQVVTFTQGAQSRVYLYQGPAVNDFDLRSTDYTDANLWIPEVAIPDYAANKGYTIQYVKLNDTDVELFNGDIVKVVADENGVPLAAGGIVGHRYLYIGEDTEVVLREQNYADETLWQDVTDNPAYGGVPDAYESGFENYTLNYQTWTTGGGWMRYKTTHMLTTQSYGEKDYYTHTLKADYPIEIQFIRGPAAPSIAVDTAHDLYIQGTVTSPVEGTVTLKSAGDLVFAETAAIFGASPAIEAGGSVRANVEGGAPGGGSHAAGGMVIHDEPRVLNITSDHDIEVRVVYDPTGNRSSTLVVGRIVSTGGDVILHAGEGIEAHDTSSLVQGNRVELLVTDGGIGTAAMPLEVDSDLLGTGGLAARAPGDIHIRETVGDLKLIQPVSWKGDFEGFDASVHALEGNVTLEVSDGAIL
;
A
#
# COMPACT_ATOMS: atom_id res chain seq x y z
N VAL A 1 -9.23 5.00 -26.08
CA VAL A 1 -7.93 4.32 -25.90
C VAL A 1 -7.23 4.26 -27.26
N ASN A 2 -6.03 4.84 -27.41
CA ASN A 2 -5.34 4.80 -28.71
C ASN A 2 -4.48 3.55 -28.89
N GLN A 3 -3.93 3.03 -27.78
CA GLN A 3 -3.10 1.83 -27.68
C GLN A 3 -3.20 1.26 -26.26
N ILE A 4 -2.91 -0.05 -26.12
CA ILE A 4 -2.72 -0.73 -24.84
C ILE A 4 -1.30 -1.30 -24.87
N GLY A 5 -0.48 -0.99 -23.86
CA GLY A 5 0.84 -1.60 -23.71
C GLY A 5 0.72 -3.04 -23.18
N PHE A 6 1.67 -3.89 -23.50
CA PHE A 6 1.75 -5.24 -22.95
C PHE A 6 3.07 -5.38 -22.18
N ASN A 7 2.99 -5.76 -20.91
CA ASN A 7 4.18 -5.98 -20.09
C ASN A 7 4.83 -7.34 -20.44
N VAL A 8 6.05 -7.30 -20.98
CA VAL A 8 6.85 -8.51 -21.21
C VAL A 8 7.97 -8.62 -20.18
N TYR A 9 8.14 -9.83 -19.68
CA TYR A 9 9.21 -10.27 -18.79
C TYR A 9 10.22 -11.16 -19.53
N THR A 10 11.42 -11.31 -18.98
CA THR A 10 12.40 -12.30 -19.47
C THR A 10 11.74 -13.68 -19.60
N GLY A 11 11.71 -14.24 -20.82
CA GLY A 11 11.08 -15.54 -21.08
C GLY A 11 9.59 -15.50 -21.45
N THR A 12 8.98 -14.33 -21.63
CA THR A 12 7.60 -14.21 -22.13
C THR A 12 7.46 -14.78 -23.52
N LEU A 13 6.40 -15.56 -23.78
CA LEU A 13 6.12 -16.19 -25.06
C LEU A 13 4.97 -15.51 -25.81
N ILE A 14 5.26 -15.07 -27.03
CA ILE A 14 4.25 -14.52 -27.94
C ILE A 14 4.11 -15.40 -29.17
N ARG A 15 2.86 -15.71 -29.55
CA ARG A 15 2.50 -16.32 -30.83
C ARG A 15 2.08 -15.22 -31.80
N VAL A 16 2.75 -15.14 -32.94
CA VAL A 16 2.36 -14.19 -34.00
C VAL A 16 1.13 -14.73 -34.71
N VAL A 17 0.04 -13.96 -34.74
CA VAL A 17 -1.20 -14.32 -35.44
C VAL A 17 -1.43 -13.46 -36.66
N ALA A 18 -2.47 -13.79 -37.44
CA ALA A 18 -2.80 -13.11 -38.68
C ALA A 18 -3.88 -12.04 -38.46
N ASP A 19 -3.71 -10.87 -39.07
CA ASP A 19 -4.72 -9.82 -39.14
C ASP A 19 -5.91 -10.26 -40.03
N GLY A 20 -6.95 -9.41 -40.09
CA GLY A 20 -8.14 -9.67 -40.91
C GLY A 20 -7.88 -9.83 -42.42
N ASP A 21 -6.71 -9.40 -42.91
CA ASP A 21 -6.26 -9.50 -44.30
C ASP A 21 -5.28 -10.68 -44.53
N GLY A 22 -4.94 -11.44 -43.49
CA GLY A 22 -4.02 -12.58 -43.54
C GLY A 22 -2.53 -12.23 -43.50
N ASN A 23 -2.17 -10.99 -43.14
CA ASN A 23 -0.79 -10.58 -42.85
C ASN A 23 -0.50 -10.83 -41.36
N PRO A 24 0.77 -10.93 -40.91
CA PRO A 24 1.03 -10.94 -39.47
C PRO A 24 0.52 -9.64 -38.83
N VAL A 25 -0.16 -9.75 -37.68
CA VAL A 25 -0.62 -8.58 -36.89
C VAL A 25 0.57 -7.71 -36.49
N ALA A 26 1.70 -8.34 -36.20
CA ALA A 26 2.97 -7.67 -36.00
C ALA A 26 3.58 -7.22 -37.34
N GLY A 27 4.18 -6.03 -37.37
CA GLY A 27 4.84 -5.50 -38.57
C GLY A 27 5.90 -6.43 -39.18
N GLU A 28 6.54 -7.30 -38.40
CA GLU A 28 7.52 -8.32 -38.86
C GLU A 28 7.47 -9.60 -37.99
N GLY A 29 7.19 -10.78 -38.58
CA GLY A 29 7.10 -12.09 -37.88
C GLY A 29 6.48 -13.20 -38.75
N GLU A 30 6.60 -14.48 -38.35
CA GLU A 30 5.96 -15.62 -39.04
C GLU A 30 4.67 -16.04 -38.33
N ILE A 31 3.54 -15.99 -39.04
CA ILE A 31 2.22 -16.40 -38.52
C ILE A 31 2.29 -17.84 -37.99
N GLY A 32 1.79 -18.05 -36.76
CA GLY A 32 1.78 -19.30 -36.04
C GLY A 32 3.11 -19.64 -35.34
N ALA A 33 4.17 -18.86 -35.55
CA ALA A 33 5.43 -19.06 -34.84
C ALA A 33 5.40 -18.44 -33.43
N LEU A 34 6.17 -19.04 -32.54
CA LEU A 34 6.36 -18.61 -31.16
C LEU A 34 7.69 -17.87 -31.02
N TYR A 35 7.68 -16.78 -30.26
CA TYR A 35 8.83 -15.94 -29.98
C TYR A 35 8.98 -15.73 -28.48
N LEU A 36 10.17 -16.02 -27.95
CA LEU A 36 10.55 -15.85 -26.56
C LEU A 36 11.26 -14.50 -26.38
N TYR A 37 10.80 -13.68 -25.44
CA TYR A 37 11.45 -12.43 -25.08
C TYR A 37 12.78 -12.74 -24.35
N LYS A 38 13.89 -12.26 -24.91
CA LYS A 38 15.26 -12.58 -24.46
C LYS A 38 15.90 -11.62 -23.47
N PRO A 39 15.67 -10.29 -23.53
CA PRO A 39 16.39 -9.35 -22.69
C PRO A 39 16.29 -9.74 -21.21
N GLU A 40 17.45 -9.84 -20.56
CA GLU A 40 17.54 -9.97 -19.11
C GLU A 40 17.37 -8.57 -18.52
N ILE A 41 16.17 -8.27 -18.06
CA ILE A 41 15.79 -6.98 -17.46
C ILE A 41 15.38 -7.19 -16.01
N GLU A 42 15.60 -6.17 -15.18
CA GLU A 42 14.99 -6.09 -13.85
C GLU A 42 13.56 -5.58 -14.04
N GLY A 43 12.56 -6.45 -13.80
CA GLY A 43 11.14 -6.11 -13.96
C GLY A 43 10.59 -6.44 -15.35
N SER A 44 9.82 -5.50 -15.91
CA SER A 44 9.12 -5.65 -17.19
C SER A 44 9.49 -4.56 -18.21
N ASP A 45 9.26 -4.86 -19.49
CA ASP A 45 9.35 -3.92 -20.61
C ASP A 45 7.95 -3.77 -21.23
N ILE A 46 7.50 -2.54 -21.46
CA ILE A 46 6.20 -2.29 -22.08
C ILE A 46 6.38 -2.29 -23.60
N VAL A 47 5.77 -3.27 -24.27
CA VAL A 47 5.78 -3.39 -25.72
C VAL A 47 4.38 -3.24 -26.32
N PHE A 48 4.32 -2.88 -27.60
CA PHE A 48 3.08 -2.90 -28.36
C PHE A 48 3.14 -4.07 -29.33
N LEU A 49 2.48 -5.18 -29.00
CA LEU A 49 2.63 -6.46 -29.71
C LEU A 49 2.33 -6.35 -31.22
N ASP A 50 1.38 -5.49 -31.61
CA ASP A 50 1.03 -5.18 -33.00
C ASP A 50 2.13 -4.44 -33.78
N ARG A 51 3.12 -3.87 -33.09
CA ARG A 51 4.20 -3.06 -33.67
C ARG A 51 5.58 -3.63 -33.45
N GLU A 52 5.69 -4.73 -32.70
CA GLU A 52 6.96 -5.36 -32.41
C GLU A 52 7.61 -5.95 -33.66
N ASN A 53 8.95 -5.90 -33.68
CA ASN A 53 9.75 -6.58 -34.69
C ASN A 53 10.24 -7.91 -34.13
N TYR A 54 9.48 -8.98 -34.35
CA TYR A 54 9.84 -10.33 -33.89
C TYR A 54 11.05 -10.94 -34.62
N THR A 55 11.58 -10.27 -35.65
CA THR A 55 12.82 -10.67 -36.30
C THR A 55 14.07 -10.08 -35.65
N ASP A 56 13.92 -9.13 -34.72
CA ASP A 56 15.02 -8.58 -33.93
C ASP A 56 15.53 -9.62 -32.92
N GLN A 57 16.63 -10.30 -33.29
CA GLN A 57 17.26 -11.35 -32.48
C GLN A 57 17.89 -10.85 -31.17
N THR A 58 17.99 -9.53 -30.98
CA THR A 58 18.43 -8.96 -29.71
C THR A 58 17.29 -8.97 -28.68
N ARG A 59 16.03 -8.90 -29.13
CA ARG A 59 14.84 -8.89 -28.28
C ARG A 59 14.08 -10.22 -28.28
N TRP A 60 14.00 -10.90 -29.42
CA TRP A 60 13.13 -12.06 -29.62
C TRP A 60 13.90 -13.28 -30.13
N GLU A 61 13.64 -14.44 -29.53
CA GLU A 61 14.13 -15.75 -30.00
C GLU A 61 12.97 -16.56 -30.56
N LYS A 62 13.01 -16.89 -31.85
CA LYS A 62 12.03 -17.80 -32.45
C LYS A 62 12.18 -19.19 -31.85
N VAL A 63 11.13 -19.67 -31.17
CA VAL A 63 11.09 -20.97 -30.52
C VAL A 63 10.86 -22.07 -31.55
N VAL A 64 11.72 -23.10 -31.51
CA VAL A 64 11.62 -24.28 -32.37
C VAL A 64 11.12 -25.48 -31.55
N ILE A 65 9.87 -25.87 -31.77
CA ILE A 65 9.30 -27.08 -31.16
C ILE A 65 9.91 -28.30 -31.85
N ALA A 66 10.68 -29.09 -31.11
CA ALA A 66 11.28 -30.31 -31.61
C ALA A 66 10.26 -31.46 -31.69
N TYR A 67 9.34 -31.52 -30.73
CA TYR A 67 8.28 -32.53 -30.66
C TYR A 67 6.98 -31.91 -30.16
N ASP A 68 5.87 -32.17 -30.84
CA ASP A 68 4.53 -31.74 -30.44
C ASP A 68 3.68 -32.98 -30.14
N LEU A 69 3.28 -33.19 -28.87
CA LEU A 69 2.56 -34.37 -28.41
C LEU A 69 1.10 -34.44 -28.89
N GLU A 70 0.55 -33.33 -29.40
CA GLU A 70 -0.75 -33.32 -30.06
C GLU A 70 -0.67 -34.06 -31.41
N THR A 71 0.44 -33.89 -32.12
CA THR A 71 0.66 -34.49 -33.45
C THR A 71 1.54 -35.75 -33.43
N LEU A 72 2.30 -35.99 -32.37
CA LEU A 72 3.17 -37.15 -32.22
C LEU A 72 2.35 -38.43 -31.93
N PRO A 73 2.46 -39.49 -32.76
CA PRO A 73 1.74 -40.74 -32.51
C PRO A 73 2.11 -41.38 -31.17
N GLN A 74 1.11 -41.90 -30.46
CA GLN A 74 1.31 -42.53 -29.14
C GLN A 74 2.30 -43.71 -29.20
N GLY A 75 3.26 -43.74 -28.26
CA GLY A 75 4.29 -44.79 -28.18
C GLY A 75 5.47 -44.63 -29.15
N THR A 76 5.57 -43.49 -29.85
CA THR A 76 6.75 -43.15 -30.66
C THR A 76 7.96 -42.91 -29.75
N LEU A 77 9.08 -43.58 -30.03
CA LEU A 77 10.34 -43.33 -29.35
C LEU A 77 11.17 -42.31 -30.14
N VAL A 78 11.71 -41.31 -29.45
CA VAL A 78 12.48 -40.20 -30.05
C VAL A 78 13.84 -40.06 -29.38
N ALA A 79 14.80 -39.47 -30.11
CA ALA A 79 16.03 -38.99 -29.51
C ALA A 79 15.73 -37.65 -28.84
N LEU A 80 16.39 -37.34 -27.72
CA LEU A 80 16.12 -36.12 -26.97
C LEU A 80 17.44 -35.50 -26.52
N ASN A 81 17.77 -34.33 -27.06
CA ASN A 81 19.00 -33.60 -26.78
C ASN A 81 18.72 -32.38 -25.91
N LYS A 82 19.70 -31.99 -25.10
CA LYS A 82 19.63 -30.81 -24.23
C LYS A 82 19.25 -29.57 -25.04
N GLY A 83 18.30 -28.81 -24.51
CA GLY A 83 17.76 -27.60 -25.12
C GLY A 83 16.61 -27.83 -26.10
N GLN A 84 16.28 -29.08 -26.47
CA GLN A 84 15.11 -29.35 -27.30
C GLN A 84 13.81 -29.05 -26.55
N ILE A 85 12.84 -28.51 -27.27
CA ILE A 85 11.55 -28.09 -26.72
C ILE A 85 10.46 -29.07 -27.13
N VAL A 86 9.66 -29.49 -26.15
CA VAL A 86 8.51 -30.37 -26.33
C VAL A 86 7.24 -29.60 -25.99
N LYS A 87 6.23 -29.68 -26.87
CA LYS A 87 4.88 -29.18 -26.60
C LYS A 87 3.99 -30.31 -26.12
N THR A 88 3.38 -30.17 -24.94
CA THR A 88 2.46 -31.17 -24.38
C THR A 88 1.10 -31.14 -25.09
N ARG A 89 0.21 -32.08 -24.77
CA ARG A 89 -1.15 -32.10 -25.36
C ARG A 89 -2.03 -30.99 -24.82
N GLU A 90 -1.70 -30.55 -23.61
CA GLU A 90 -2.28 -29.44 -22.89
C GLU A 90 -1.77 -28.09 -23.43
N GLY A 91 -0.80 -28.11 -24.35
CA GLY A 91 -0.28 -26.92 -25.04
C GLY A 91 0.96 -26.30 -24.39
N GLU A 92 1.41 -26.83 -23.26
CA GLU A 92 2.55 -26.33 -22.49
C GLU A 92 3.89 -26.64 -23.18
N LEU A 93 4.90 -25.79 -22.98
CA LEU A 93 6.22 -25.96 -23.58
C LEU A 93 7.26 -26.29 -22.51
N TYR A 94 8.06 -27.34 -22.75
CA TYR A 94 9.14 -27.73 -21.86
C TYR A 94 10.46 -27.86 -22.62
N ARG A 95 11.50 -27.19 -22.11
CA ARG A 95 12.88 -27.32 -22.57
C ARG A 95 13.56 -28.46 -21.82
N TYR A 96 14.13 -29.42 -22.54
CA TYR A 96 14.89 -30.51 -21.93
C TYR A 96 16.23 -30.01 -21.38
N LEU A 97 16.46 -30.17 -20.08
CA LEU A 97 17.67 -29.74 -19.35
C LEU A 97 18.68 -30.88 -19.12
N GLY A 98 18.22 -32.13 -19.26
CA GLY A 98 19.02 -33.32 -19.05
C GLY A 98 20.16 -33.51 -20.07
N SER A 99 20.97 -34.55 -19.86
CA SER A 99 22.04 -34.91 -20.80
C SER A 99 21.47 -35.47 -22.11
N ASP A 100 22.18 -35.25 -23.22
CA ASP A 100 21.79 -35.73 -24.55
C ASP A 100 21.52 -37.24 -24.58
N VAL A 101 20.38 -37.61 -25.15
CA VAL A 101 19.95 -38.98 -25.44
C VAL A 101 19.88 -39.14 -26.97
N PRO A 102 21.00 -39.49 -27.62
CA PRO A 102 21.10 -39.47 -29.08
C PRO A 102 20.33 -40.62 -29.76
N ASP A 103 20.02 -41.69 -29.02
CA ASP A 103 19.27 -42.84 -29.53
C ASP A 103 17.75 -42.65 -29.32
N PRO A 104 16.90 -43.08 -30.26
CA PRO A 104 15.45 -42.91 -30.15
C PRO A 104 14.83 -43.93 -29.20
N ILE A 105 15.01 -43.70 -27.90
CA ILE A 105 14.56 -44.58 -26.81
C ILE A 105 13.61 -43.89 -25.83
N VAL A 106 13.38 -42.58 -25.98
CA VAL A 106 12.54 -41.78 -25.10
C VAL A 106 11.09 -41.80 -25.59
N ASP A 107 10.16 -42.25 -24.75
CA ASP A 107 8.73 -42.10 -24.97
C ASP A 107 8.25 -40.82 -24.26
N LEU A 108 8.14 -39.72 -25.01
CA LEU A 108 7.73 -38.42 -24.47
C LEU A 108 6.31 -38.42 -23.88
N THR A 109 5.45 -39.39 -24.22
CA THR A 109 4.09 -39.50 -23.67
C THR A 109 4.03 -40.12 -22.28
N LYS A 110 5.16 -40.65 -21.79
CA LYS A 110 5.31 -41.26 -20.46
C LYS A 110 6.28 -40.50 -19.56
N MET A 111 6.79 -39.37 -20.03
CA MET A 111 7.69 -38.54 -19.25
C MET A 111 6.92 -37.79 -18.17
N ASP A 112 7.57 -37.63 -17.03
CA ASP A 112 7.11 -36.77 -15.95
C ASP A 112 7.68 -35.36 -16.20
N TYR A 113 6.83 -34.46 -16.71
CA TYR A 113 7.21 -33.07 -16.99
C TYR A 113 7.33 -32.21 -15.72
N GLY A 114 6.91 -32.72 -14.56
CA GLY A 114 7.17 -32.11 -13.26
C GLY A 114 8.60 -32.31 -12.75
N ASN A 115 9.43 -33.12 -13.43
CA ASN A 115 10.83 -33.32 -13.06
C ASN A 115 11.70 -32.14 -13.49
N VAL A 116 11.91 -31.20 -12.56
CA VAL A 116 12.70 -29.97 -12.76
C VAL A 116 14.18 -30.18 -13.08
N GLU A 117 14.76 -31.36 -12.84
CA GLU A 117 16.14 -31.67 -13.24
C GLU A 117 16.24 -31.99 -14.75
N LEU A 118 15.15 -32.48 -15.34
CA LEU A 118 15.08 -32.89 -16.74
C LEU A 118 14.35 -31.87 -17.62
N TRP A 119 13.44 -31.08 -17.04
CA TRP A 119 12.57 -30.19 -17.78
C TRP A 119 12.54 -28.80 -17.14
N GLY A 120 12.72 -27.77 -17.96
CA GLY A 120 12.40 -26.39 -17.61
C GLY A 120 11.17 -25.96 -18.41
N GLN A 121 10.07 -25.65 -17.74
CA GLN A 121 8.88 -25.12 -18.39
C GLN A 121 9.22 -23.75 -19.01
N LEU A 122 8.76 -23.51 -20.23
CA LEU A 122 8.89 -22.25 -20.94
C LEU A 122 7.53 -21.57 -20.91
N GLY A 123 7.39 -20.54 -20.07
CA GLY A 123 6.22 -19.64 -19.96
C GLY A 123 4.88 -20.38 -19.84
N PRO A 124 4.22 -20.41 -18.67
CA PRO A 124 2.93 -21.11 -18.54
C PRO A 124 1.86 -20.55 -19.49
N ASN A 125 2.02 -19.29 -19.93
CA ASN A 125 1.09 -18.59 -20.81
C ASN A 125 1.76 -18.27 -22.16
N ILE A 126 1.00 -18.46 -23.25
CA ILE A 126 1.35 -18.05 -24.61
C ILE A 126 0.33 -17.00 -25.03
N TYR A 127 0.77 -15.77 -25.28
CA TYR A 127 -0.11 -14.68 -25.72
C TYR A 127 -0.11 -14.55 -27.23
N ASP A 128 -1.27 -14.25 -27.81
CA ASP A 128 -1.36 -13.89 -29.22
C ASP A 128 -0.97 -12.43 -29.43
N SER A 129 -0.33 -12.13 -30.57
CA SER A 129 0.15 -10.78 -30.88
C SER A 129 -0.96 -9.73 -31.06
N ASP A 130 -2.23 -10.14 -31.18
CA ASP A 130 -3.43 -9.28 -31.27
C ASP A 130 -4.18 -9.08 -29.94
N VAL A 131 -3.79 -9.76 -28.85
CA VAL A 131 -4.54 -9.71 -27.57
C VAL A 131 -4.80 -8.27 -27.08
N ALA A 132 -3.83 -7.37 -27.25
CA ALA A 132 -3.96 -5.96 -26.86
C ALA A 132 -4.82 -5.14 -27.84
N GLU A 133 -4.91 -5.53 -29.11
CA GLU A 133 -5.76 -4.88 -30.11
C GLU A 133 -7.23 -5.24 -29.90
N ASP A 134 -7.52 -6.50 -29.65
CA ASP A 134 -8.87 -6.98 -29.32
C ASP A 134 -9.41 -6.29 -28.06
N LEU A 135 -8.58 -6.21 -27.02
CA LEU A 135 -8.92 -5.52 -25.78
C LEU A 135 -9.17 -4.02 -26.01
N LYS A 136 -8.34 -3.38 -26.84
CA LYS A 136 -8.56 -1.97 -27.21
C LYS A 136 -9.91 -1.78 -27.90
N ALA A 137 -10.29 -2.68 -28.80
CA ALA A 137 -11.59 -2.62 -29.49
C ALA A 137 -12.75 -2.78 -28.50
N ALA A 138 -12.63 -3.68 -27.53
CA ALA A 138 -13.63 -3.89 -26.47
C ALA A 138 -13.83 -2.65 -25.58
N LEU A 139 -12.76 -1.91 -25.30
CA LEU A 139 -12.78 -0.71 -24.45
C LEU A 139 -13.15 0.59 -25.17
N GLU A 140 -13.30 0.58 -26.50
CA GLU A 140 -13.49 1.80 -27.26
C GLU A 140 -14.83 2.49 -26.92
N GLY A 141 -14.75 3.75 -26.45
CA GLY A 141 -15.91 4.55 -26.09
C GLY A 141 -16.56 4.20 -24.74
N LYS A 142 -15.99 3.27 -23.96
CA LYS A 142 -16.54 2.81 -22.68
C LYS A 142 -16.12 3.68 -21.50
N PHE A 143 -14.87 4.12 -21.49
CA PHE A 143 -14.27 4.92 -20.40
C PHE A 143 -13.76 6.27 -20.88
N TYR A 144 -13.70 7.23 -19.98
CA TYR A 144 -13.15 8.56 -20.21
C TYR A 144 -12.27 8.99 -19.04
N VAL A 145 -11.32 9.90 -19.31
CA VAL A 145 -10.48 10.50 -18.27
C VAL A 145 -10.71 12.00 -18.27
N VAL A 146 -10.97 12.58 -17.09
CA VAL A 146 -11.00 14.02 -16.89
C VAL A 146 -9.70 14.43 -16.23
N LYS A 147 -8.92 15.29 -16.90
CA LYS A 147 -7.65 15.76 -16.38
C LYS A 147 -7.42 17.25 -16.66
N PRO A 148 -6.54 17.92 -15.90
CA PRO A 148 -6.02 19.22 -16.30
C PRO A 148 -5.34 19.13 -17.67
N ALA A 149 -5.44 20.20 -18.47
CA ALA A 149 -4.89 20.21 -19.83
C ALA A 149 -3.37 19.97 -19.90
N ARG A 150 -2.64 20.26 -18.81
CA ARG A 150 -1.17 20.16 -18.73
C ARG A 150 -0.66 18.85 -18.13
N VAL A 151 -1.50 18.06 -17.47
CA VAL A 151 -1.11 16.73 -16.97
C VAL A 151 -1.12 15.78 -18.16
N GLU A 152 -0.20 14.84 -18.23
CA GLU A 152 -0.20 13.84 -19.30
C GLU A 152 -1.43 12.92 -19.22
N THR A 153 -1.77 12.24 -20.31
CA THR A 153 -2.93 11.33 -20.31
C THR A 153 -2.49 10.00 -19.70
N PRO A 154 -3.23 9.44 -18.72
CA PRO A 154 -3.02 8.07 -18.26
C PRO A 154 -3.04 7.07 -19.41
N THR A 155 -2.27 6.00 -19.28
CA THR A 155 -2.18 4.92 -20.28
C THR A 155 -2.79 3.63 -19.73
N LEU A 156 -3.03 2.65 -20.60
CA LEU A 156 -3.47 1.31 -20.21
C LEU A 156 -2.38 0.29 -20.54
N SER A 157 -2.18 -0.67 -19.65
CA SER A 157 -1.35 -1.85 -19.92
C SER A 157 -2.06 -3.14 -19.52
N LEU A 158 -1.80 -4.21 -20.29
CA LEU A 158 -2.18 -5.58 -19.97
C LEU A 158 -0.98 -6.28 -19.34
N GLU A 159 -1.23 -6.96 -18.22
CA GLU A 159 -0.18 -7.59 -17.44
C GLU A 159 -0.66 -8.86 -16.74
N ASN A 160 0.26 -9.80 -16.56
CA ASN A 160 0.00 -11.07 -15.92
C ASN A 160 0.49 -11.05 -14.46
N VAL A 161 -0.43 -11.14 -13.50
CA VAL A 161 -0.14 -11.03 -12.06
C VAL A 161 0.83 -12.13 -11.60
N GLY A 162 0.70 -13.35 -12.14
CA GLY A 162 1.64 -14.43 -11.83
C GLY A 162 3.06 -14.12 -12.27
N SER A 163 3.22 -13.47 -13.41
CA SER A 163 4.54 -13.04 -13.90
C SER A 163 5.14 -11.93 -13.02
N ILE A 164 4.33 -10.97 -12.56
CA ILE A 164 4.74 -9.91 -11.60
C ILE A 164 5.31 -10.56 -10.33
N LEU A 165 4.53 -11.43 -9.69
CA LEU A 165 4.88 -12.01 -8.38
C LEU A 165 6.09 -12.94 -8.47
N LEU A 166 6.22 -13.71 -9.55
CA LEU A 166 7.39 -14.57 -9.78
C LEU A 166 8.66 -13.76 -10.05
N GLU A 167 8.56 -12.65 -10.78
CA GLU A 167 9.69 -11.73 -11.00
C GLU A 167 10.11 -11.02 -9.71
N GLN A 168 9.15 -10.52 -8.93
CA GLN A 168 9.42 -9.96 -7.59
C GLN A 168 10.12 -10.97 -6.70
N ARG A 169 9.64 -12.22 -6.67
CA ARG A 169 10.27 -13.31 -5.93
C ARG A 169 11.73 -13.52 -6.35
N ARG A 170 12.00 -13.53 -7.66
CA ARG A 170 13.36 -13.66 -8.19
C ARG A 170 14.25 -12.49 -7.76
N GLN A 171 13.77 -11.25 -7.89
CA GLN A 171 14.50 -10.06 -7.48
C GLN A 171 14.86 -10.08 -6.00
N ILE A 172 13.91 -10.46 -5.13
CA ILE A 172 14.16 -10.58 -3.68
C ILE A 172 15.24 -11.63 -3.40
N LEU A 173 15.24 -12.76 -4.10
CA LEU A 173 16.28 -13.78 -3.98
C LEU A 173 17.66 -13.26 -4.43
N ASP A 174 17.72 -12.49 -5.51
CA ASP A 174 18.94 -11.84 -6.00
C ASP A 174 19.45 -10.78 -5.01
N TRP A 175 18.56 -10.03 -4.37
CA TRP A 175 18.90 -9.09 -3.30
C TRP A 175 19.46 -9.79 -2.06
N ILE A 176 18.86 -10.91 -1.64
CA ILE A 176 19.40 -11.73 -0.54
C ILE A 176 20.80 -12.23 -0.88
N ALA A 177 21.03 -12.68 -2.13
CA ALA A 177 22.33 -13.17 -2.56
C ALA A 177 23.39 -12.05 -2.60
N SER A 178 23.05 -10.86 -3.12
CA SER A 178 23.97 -9.72 -3.25
C SER A 178 24.25 -9.01 -1.92
N HIS A 179 23.32 -9.06 -0.97
CA HIS A 179 23.43 -8.43 0.36
C HIS A 179 23.64 -9.45 1.49
N GLY A 180 24.09 -10.66 1.17
CA GLY A 180 24.17 -11.77 2.11
C GLY A 180 25.09 -11.56 3.33
N SER A 181 25.89 -10.49 3.36
CA SER A 181 26.74 -10.06 4.49
C SER A 181 26.15 -8.86 5.27
N ASN A 182 24.91 -8.49 4.99
CA ASN A 182 24.16 -7.47 5.72
C ASN A 182 22.90 -8.13 6.29
N GLU A 183 23.00 -8.57 7.53
CA GLU A 183 21.96 -9.31 8.23
C GLU A 183 20.66 -8.51 8.36
N GLU A 184 20.74 -7.18 8.50
CA GLU A 184 19.56 -6.32 8.54
C GLU A 184 18.79 -6.34 7.23
N ALA A 185 19.51 -6.25 6.10
CA ALA A 185 18.92 -6.31 4.77
C ALA A 185 18.31 -7.70 4.51
N VAL A 186 19.06 -8.77 4.82
CA VAL A 186 18.58 -10.15 4.68
C VAL A 186 17.32 -10.39 5.50
N ALA A 187 17.25 -9.90 6.75
CA ALA A 187 16.06 -10.01 7.59
C ALA A 187 14.82 -9.36 6.96
N ARG A 188 14.95 -8.18 6.32
CA ARG A 188 13.84 -7.53 5.61
C ARG A 188 13.44 -8.29 4.35
N TYR A 189 14.41 -8.68 3.53
CA TYR A 189 14.14 -9.40 2.29
C TYR A 189 13.50 -10.78 2.53
N GLN A 190 13.83 -11.46 3.63
CA GLN A 190 13.16 -12.71 3.99
C GLN A 190 11.68 -12.51 4.33
N VAL A 191 11.31 -11.37 4.95
CA VAL A 191 9.90 -11.04 5.18
C VAL A 191 9.20 -10.79 3.85
N GLN A 192 9.81 -10.01 2.96
CA GLN A 192 9.26 -9.76 1.63
C GLN A 192 9.08 -11.04 0.82
N LEU A 193 10.08 -11.94 0.86
CA LEU A 193 10.01 -13.24 0.19
C LEU A 193 8.85 -14.07 0.72
N ALA A 194 8.69 -14.14 2.04
CA ALA A 194 7.61 -14.90 2.67
C ALA A 194 6.23 -14.36 2.25
N LEU A 195 6.07 -13.03 2.19
CA LEU A 195 4.82 -12.39 1.78
C LEU A 195 4.49 -12.70 0.31
N VAL A 196 5.47 -12.54 -0.60
CA VAL A 196 5.25 -12.85 -2.03
C VAL A 196 4.93 -14.33 -2.24
N GLU A 197 5.61 -15.24 -1.53
CA GLU A 197 5.32 -16.68 -1.60
C GLU A 197 3.94 -17.03 -1.04
N GLU A 198 3.50 -16.35 0.03
CA GLU A 198 2.16 -16.52 0.59
C GLU A 198 1.10 -16.06 -0.41
N THR A 199 1.24 -14.87 -1.01
CA THR A 199 0.33 -14.36 -2.05
C THR A 199 0.27 -15.29 -3.27
N LEU A 200 1.43 -15.83 -3.71
CA LEU A 200 1.47 -16.79 -4.82
C LEU A 200 0.66 -18.07 -4.51
N VAL A 201 0.66 -18.53 -3.25
CA VAL A 201 -0.13 -19.68 -2.81
C VAL A 201 -1.61 -19.34 -2.67
N GLU A 202 -1.93 -18.18 -2.09
CA GLU A 202 -3.31 -17.69 -1.91
C GLU A 202 -4.04 -17.54 -3.24
N LEU A 203 -3.35 -17.04 -4.28
CA LEU A 203 -3.90 -16.91 -5.63
C LEU A 203 -3.89 -18.23 -6.43
N GLY A 204 -3.42 -19.34 -5.85
CA GLY A 204 -3.30 -20.62 -6.54
C GLY A 204 -2.25 -20.63 -7.66
N LEU A 205 -1.38 -19.61 -7.70
CA LEU A 205 -0.32 -19.42 -8.69
C LEU A 205 0.95 -20.20 -8.35
N MET A 206 1.02 -20.80 -7.16
CA MET A 206 2.10 -21.69 -6.73
C MET A 206 1.57 -22.85 -5.88
N ASP A 207 1.85 -24.07 -6.31
CA ASP A 207 1.65 -25.26 -5.50
C ASP A 207 2.89 -25.56 -4.67
N VAL A 208 2.69 -25.88 -3.39
CA VAL A 208 3.77 -26.28 -2.48
C VAL A 208 3.65 -27.77 -2.16
N TYR A 209 4.58 -28.55 -2.69
CA TYR A 209 4.72 -29.97 -2.41
C TYR A 209 5.73 -30.18 -1.28
N GLU A 210 5.29 -30.67 -0.14
CA GLU A 210 6.18 -31.10 0.93
C GLU A 210 6.55 -32.58 0.72
N ASP A 211 7.86 -32.87 0.56
CA ASP A 211 8.37 -34.23 0.51
C ASP A 211 8.18 -34.91 1.89
N PRO A 212 7.36 -35.97 2.00
CA PRO A 212 7.07 -36.64 3.27
C PRO A 212 8.29 -37.29 3.97
N GLY A 213 9.40 -37.48 3.25
CA GLY A 213 10.61 -38.12 3.74
C GLY A 213 11.71 -37.16 4.19
N THR A 214 11.72 -35.92 3.70
CA THR A 214 12.79 -34.93 3.94
C THR A 214 12.29 -33.61 4.51
N GLY A 215 10.99 -33.32 4.44
CA GLY A 215 10.41 -32.02 4.81
C GLY A 215 10.82 -30.89 3.85
N GLN A 216 11.43 -31.21 2.70
CA GLN A 216 11.76 -30.21 1.69
C GLN A 216 10.51 -29.83 0.89
N ARG A 217 10.31 -28.52 0.68
CA ARG A 217 9.22 -27.96 -0.12
C ARG A 217 9.69 -27.80 -1.57
N ALA A 218 9.05 -28.49 -2.51
CA ALA A 218 9.15 -28.21 -3.94
C ALA A 218 7.99 -27.27 -4.33
N GLN A 219 8.28 -26.27 -5.16
CA GLN A 219 7.31 -25.26 -5.58
C GLN A 219 7.13 -25.35 -7.10
N THR A 220 5.89 -25.40 -7.58
CA THR A 220 5.56 -25.37 -9.02
C THR A 220 4.64 -24.19 -9.29
N ALA A 221 4.95 -23.38 -10.30
CA ALA A 221 4.12 -22.25 -10.70
C ALA A 221 2.95 -22.70 -11.59
N ASN A 222 1.77 -22.10 -11.41
CA ASN A 222 0.55 -22.36 -12.17
C ASN A 222 0.23 -21.22 -13.16
N GLN A 223 -0.77 -21.41 -14.03
CA GLN A 223 -1.17 -20.41 -15.05
C GLN A 223 -1.56 -19.08 -14.42
N GLY A 224 -1.03 -17.97 -14.97
CA GLY A 224 -1.21 -16.63 -14.43
C GLY A 224 -2.50 -15.94 -14.90
N LEU A 225 -2.97 -14.97 -14.11
CA LEU A 225 -4.17 -14.17 -14.35
C LEU A 225 -3.81 -12.84 -15.05
N ASP A 226 -4.45 -12.54 -16.18
CA ASP A 226 -4.23 -11.30 -16.92
C ASP A 226 -5.17 -10.19 -16.43
N VAL A 227 -4.61 -9.01 -16.18
CA VAL A 227 -5.36 -7.86 -15.67
C VAL A 227 -4.94 -6.58 -16.39
N LEU A 228 -5.88 -5.63 -16.43
CA LEU A 228 -5.65 -4.30 -16.98
C LEU A 228 -5.25 -3.33 -15.88
N PHE A 229 -4.24 -2.52 -16.19
CA PHE A 229 -3.77 -1.41 -15.36
C PHE A 229 -4.07 -0.07 -16.01
N VAL A 230 -4.56 0.87 -15.22
CA VAL A 230 -4.51 2.31 -15.50
C VAL A 230 -3.19 2.83 -14.93
N ASN A 231 -2.30 3.34 -15.79
CA ASN A 231 -1.02 3.91 -15.37
C ASN A 231 -1.13 5.43 -15.30
N LEU A 232 -0.99 5.98 -14.10
CA LEU A 232 -0.95 7.43 -13.90
C LEU A 232 0.45 7.97 -14.26
N PRO A 233 0.51 9.13 -14.93
CA PRO A 233 1.77 9.84 -15.11
C PRO A 233 2.19 10.54 -13.81
N ASP A 234 3.36 11.16 -13.83
CA ASP A 234 3.80 12.03 -12.73
C ASP A 234 2.90 13.27 -12.61
N ILE A 235 2.49 13.61 -11.39
CA ILE A 235 1.61 14.73 -11.07
C ILE A 235 2.27 15.62 -10.03
N TYR A 236 2.50 16.88 -10.41
CA TYR A 236 3.09 17.89 -9.53
C TYR A 236 2.13 19.06 -9.31
N ALA A 237 1.99 19.49 -8.06
CA ALA A 237 1.25 20.69 -7.68
C ALA A 237 2.02 21.49 -6.61
N ALA A 238 1.69 22.77 -6.49
CA ALA A 238 2.29 23.65 -5.50
C ALA A 238 1.40 24.89 -5.28
N PRO A 239 1.30 25.41 -4.04
CA PRO A 239 0.66 26.70 -3.81
C PRO A 239 1.54 27.82 -4.41
N GLY A 240 0.93 28.94 -4.82
CA GLY A 240 1.60 30.01 -5.56
C GLY A 240 1.54 31.37 -4.87
N SER A 241 2.69 32.00 -4.67
CA SER A 241 2.84 33.39 -4.23
C SER A 241 3.38 34.28 -5.34
N VAL A 242 3.15 35.59 -5.23
CA VAL A 242 3.73 36.59 -6.16
C VAL A 242 4.73 37.44 -5.38
N PHE A 243 6.00 37.40 -5.79
CA PHE A 243 7.06 38.20 -5.18
C PHE A 243 7.48 39.34 -6.12
N ILE A 244 7.42 40.57 -5.62
CA ILE A 244 7.77 41.78 -6.36
C ILE A 244 8.97 42.42 -5.66
N THR A 245 10.08 42.52 -6.39
CA THR A 245 11.27 43.25 -5.94
C THR A 245 11.39 44.51 -6.78
N ALA A 246 11.19 45.68 -6.17
CA ALA A 246 11.23 46.97 -6.86
C ALA A 246 11.61 48.11 -5.90
N ASP A 247 11.85 49.30 -6.42
CA ASP A 247 12.04 50.49 -5.59
C ASP A 247 10.77 50.83 -4.79
N GLU A 248 10.92 51.29 -3.55
CA GLU A 248 9.77 51.53 -2.66
C GLU A 248 8.77 52.56 -3.24
N ALA A 249 9.21 53.48 -4.10
CA ALA A 249 8.32 54.46 -4.72
C ALA A 249 7.37 53.82 -5.75
N SER A 250 7.69 52.62 -6.26
CA SER A 250 6.84 51.86 -7.17
C SER A 250 5.72 51.08 -6.46
N ARG A 251 5.75 50.96 -5.13
CA ARG A 251 4.78 50.15 -4.35
C ARG A 251 3.32 50.51 -4.64
N ASP A 252 3.00 51.80 -4.66
CA ASP A 252 1.64 52.31 -4.88
C ASP A 252 1.08 51.98 -6.28
N ALA A 253 1.94 51.66 -7.24
CA ALA A 253 1.53 51.22 -8.57
C ALA A 253 1.10 49.74 -8.60
N TYR A 254 1.62 48.90 -7.69
CA TYR A 254 1.31 47.48 -7.64
C TYR A 254 0.10 47.15 -6.76
N VAL A 255 -0.17 47.93 -5.71
CA VAL A 255 -1.32 47.71 -4.80
C VAL A 255 -2.64 47.59 -5.57
N PRO A 256 -2.98 48.43 -6.58
CA PRO A 256 -4.22 48.29 -7.33
C PRO A 256 -4.30 47.05 -8.25
N LEU A 257 -3.18 46.37 -8.50
CA LEU A 257 -3.11 45.19 -9.35
C LEU A 257 -3.40 43.89 -8.58
N VAL A 258 -3.24 43.92 -7.26
CA VAL A 258 -3.51 42.78 -6.35
C VAL A 258 -4.96 42.34 -6.45
N GLY A 259 -5.18 41.04 -6.65
CA GLY A 259 -6.51 40.45 -6.80
C GLY A 259 -7.17 40.63 -8.18
N ASN A 260 -6.53 41.34 -9.10
CA ASN A 260 -6.99 41.50 -10.48
C ASN A 260 -5.98 40.92 -11.48
N GLN A 261 -4.75 41.45 -11.50
CA GLN A 261 -3.66 40.97 -12.36
C GLN A 261 -2.63 40.16 -11.59
N LEU A 262 -2.40 40.51 -10.32
CA LEU A 262 -1.52 39.78 -9.41
C LEU A 262 -2.39 38.89 -8.53
N VAL A 263 -2.52 37.62 -8.93
CA VAL A 263 -3.37 36.64 -8.26
C VAL A 263 -2.48 35.52 -7.72
N ALA A 264 -2.30 35.52 -6.40
CA ALA A 264 -1.67 34.43 -5.67
C ALA A 264 -2.74 33.38 -5.27
N ARG A 265 -2.33 32.12 -5.09
CA ARG A 265 -3.20 30.98 -4.76
C ARG A 265 -2.60 30.20 -3.59
N ALA A 266 -3.28 30.15 -2.46
CA ALA A 266 -2.77 29.52 -1.24
C ALA A 266 -2.88 27.98 -1.22
N GLY A 267 -3.80 27.40 -1.98
CA GLY A 267 -4.06 25.95 -1.98
C GLY A 267 -3.42 25.23 -3.16
N ALA A 268 -3.16 23.94 -2.96
CA ALA A 268 -2.75 22.98 -3.98
C ALA A 268 -3.39 21.63 -3.63
N ARG A 269 -3.99 20.94 -4.59
CA ARG A 269 -4.60 19.63 -4.36
C ARG A 269 -4.29 18.72 -5.54
N ILE A 270 -3.96 17.47 -5.26
CA ILE A 270 -3.95 16.39 -6.24
C ILE A 270 -5.11 15.47 -5.87
N ASN A 271 -6.00 15.22 -6.83
CA ASN A 271 -7.12 14.32 -6.65
C ASN A 271 -7.13 13.31 -7.79
N VAL A 272 -7.01 12.04 -7.45
CA VAL A 272 -7.12 10.93 -8.37
C VAL A 272 -8.28 10.07 -7.91
N PHE A 273 -9.25 9.87 -8.80
CA PHE A 273 -10.40 9.02 -8.57
C PHE A 273 -10.53 8.06 -9.74
N ASN A 274 -10.38 6.75 -9.47
CA ASN A 274 -10.51 5.68 -10.45
C ASN A 274 -11.79 4.88 -10.19
N GLU A 275 -12.77 5.02 -11.09
CA GLU A 275 -14.04 4.28 -11.08
C GLU A 275 -14.07 3.13 -12.10
N THR A 276 -12.92 2.82 -12.72
CA THR A 276 -12.83 1.72 -13.69
C THR A 276 -12.64 0.40 -12.97
N PRO A 277 -13.05 -0.75 -13.55
CA PRO A 277 -12.85 -2.06 -12.94
C PRO A 277 -11.41 -2.58 -13.17
N PHE A 278 -10.43 -1.69 -13.21
CA PHE A 278 -9.04 -1.95 -13.56
C PHE A 278 -8.13 -1.56 -12.41
N PHE A 279 -7.00 -2.24 -12.32
CA PHE A 279 -5.93 -1.95 -11.38
C PHE A 279 -5.35 -0.56 -11.64
N LEU A 280 -4.71 0.04 -10.63
CA LEU A 280 -4.12 1.37 -10.74
C LEU A 280 -2.64 1.35 -10.39
N THR A 281 -1.83 1.87 -11.29
CA THR A 281 -0.42 2.16 -11.03
C THR A 281 -0.25 3.66 -10.81
N VAL A 282 0.40 4.04 -9.71
CA VAL A 282 0.67 5.43 -9.32
C VAL A 282 2.17 5.69 -9.36
N ASN A 283 2.59 6.60 -10.24
CA ASN A 283 3.95 7.15 -10.27
C ASN A 283 4.07 8.30 -9.25
N ASP A 284 4.86 9.33 -9.54
CA ASP A 284 5.04 10.45 -8.62
C ASP A 284 3.76 11.27 -8.47
N ALA A 285 3.34 11.51 -7.24
CA ALA A 285 2.31 12.49 -6.90
C ALA A 285 2.86 13.41 -5.81
N THR A 286 3.28 14.62 -6.18
CA THR A 286 3.97 15.52 -5.26
C THR A 286 3.30 16.90 -5.14
N ILE A 287 3.02 17.32 -3.92
CA ILE A 287 2.73 18.72 -3.59
C ILE A 287 3.94 19.33 -2.89
N ARG A 288 4.57 20.32 -3.52
CA ARG A 288 5.76 20.98 -2.97
C ARG A 288 5.41 22.12 -2.01
N ASP A 289 6.27 22.34 -1.01
CA ASP A 289 6.22 23.55 -0.21
C ASP A 289 6.76 24.73 -1.01
N THR A 290 6.04 25.85 -0.99
CA THR A 290 6.48 27.11 -1.61
C THR A 290 6.59 28.25 -0.61
N LYS A 291 6.55 27.90 0.68
CA LYS A 291 6.93 28.79 1.76
C LYS A 291 8.32 29.33 1.48
N ARG A 292 8.48 30.64 1.61
CA ARG A 292 9.81 31.26 1.56
C ARG A 292 10.22 31.79 2.91
N VAL A 293 11.50 31.70 3.20
CA VAL A 293 12.08 32.33 4.40
C VAL A 293 12.87 33.54 3.95
N ALA A 294 12.72 34.66 4.64
CA ALA A 294 13.44 35.90 4.39
C ALA A 294 13.96 36.50 5.70
N VAL A 295 15.05 37.27 5.61
CA VAL A 295 15.54 38.09 6.73
C VAL A 295 15.03 39.52 6.51
N VAL A 296 14.06 39.94 7.30
CA VAL A 296 13.48 41.29 7.22
C VAL A 296 13.84 42.03 8.51
N ASN A 297 14.63 43.10 8.38
CA ASN A 297 15.14 43.87 9.54
C ASN A 297 15.87 42.99 10.57
N GLU A 298 16.79 42.13 10.11
CA GLU A 298 17.57 41.20 10.96
C GLU A 298 16.72 40.12 11.67
N GLN A 299 15.46 39.93 11.28
CA GLN A 299 14.57 38.91 11.84
C GLN A 299 14.23 37.80 10.84
N TYR A 300 14.25 36.56 11.32
CA TYR A 300 13.73 35.39 10.60
C TYR A 300 12.23 35.59 10.33
N THR A 301 11.86 35.72 9.05
CA THR A 301 10.49 35.99 8.61
C THR A 301 10.04 34.93 7.63
N VAL A 302 8.93 34.25 7.93
CA VAL A 302 8.31 33.28 7.03
C VAL A 302 7.30 34.00 6.13
N LEU A 303 7.47 33.86 4.83
CA LEU A 303 6.58 34.34 3.78
C LEU A 303 5.67 33.19 3.36
N THR A 304 4.48 33.18 3.93
CA THR A 304 3.46 32.16 3.72
C THR A 304 2.96 32.10 2.26
N PRO A 305 2.71 30.91 1.69
CA PRO A 305 2.12 30.76 0.36
C PRO A 305 0.79 31.50 0.17
N GLY A 306 0.43 31.76 -1.10
CA GLY A 306 -0.85 32.38 -1.46
C GLY A 306 -0.95 33.89 -1.28
N ASN A 307 0.17 34.55 -1.01
CA ASN A 307 0.21 35.99 -0.78
C ASN A 307 0.99 36.73 -1.87
N VAL A 308 0.69 38.02 -2.02
CA VAL A 308 1.50 38.95 -2.83
C VAL A 308 2.43 39.70 -1.89
N TYR A 309 3.73 39.61 -2.16
CA TYR A 309 4.78 40.25 -1.39
C TYR A 309 5.46 41.33 -2.23
N PHE A 310 5.70 42.49 -1.62
CA PHE A 310 6.50 43.57 -2.17
C PHE A 310 7.69 43.79 -1.25
N ASN A 311 8.92 43.57 -1.74
CA ASN A 311 10.15 43.64 -0.94
C ASN A 311 10.02 42.86 0.39
N ASN A 312 9.53 41.62 0.31
CA ASN A 312 9.26 40.71 1.45
C ASN A 312 8.21 41.21 2.47
N GLN A 313 7.49 42.30 2.17
CA GLN A 313 6.33 42.73 2.95
C GLN A 313 5.03 42.33 2.26
N GLY A 314 4.10 41.75 3.00
CA GLY A 314 2.79 41.39 2.46
C GLY A 314 2.01 42.61 1.97
N LEU A 315 1.60 42.60 0.69
CA LEU A 315 0.51 43.43 0.18
C LEU A 315 -0.85 42.79 0.45
N THR A 316 -0.86 41.49 0.74
CA THR A 316 -1.99 40.72 1.23
C THR A 316 -1.67 40.08 2.57
N THR A 317 -2.72 39.68 3.28
CA THR A 317 -2.64 38.93 4.54
C THR A 317 -3.64 37.78 4.50
N ILE A 318 -3.44 36.88 3.56
CA ILE A 318 -4.22 35.64 3.43
C ILE A 318 -3.62 34.62 4.39
N SER A 319 -4.46 34.06 5.25
CA SER A 319 -4.10 32.92 6.08
C SER A 319 -4.02 31.65 5.24
N ASP A 320 -3.05 30.81 5.54
CA ASP A 320 -2.82 29.56 4.83
C ASP A 320 -3.69 28.44 5.38
N THR A 321 -5.00 28.59 5.14
CA THR A 321 -6.04 27.64 5.56
C THR A 321 -6.67 26.92 4.37
N ALA A 322 -6.10 27.10 3.18
CA ALA A 322 -6.58 26.42 1.98
C ALA A 322 -6.20 24.93 2.05
N ARG A 323 -7.06 24.05 1.53
CA ARG A 323 -6.79 22.60 1.51
C ARG A 323 -5.52 22.30 0.72
N LYS A 324 -4.69 21.42 1.29
CA LYS A 324 -3.43 20.92 0.73
C LYS A 324 -3.33 19.43 0.94
N ASN A 325 -4.07 18.67 0.15
CA ASN A 325 -4.13 17.22 0.25
C ASN A 325 -3.82 16.55 -1.08
N ILE A 326 -3.22 15.38 -0.99
CA ILE A 326 -3.22 14.38 -2.06
C ILE A 326 -4.24 13.33 -1.65
N ALA A 327 -5.20 13.05 -2.52
CA ALA A 327 -6.14 11.94 -2.34
C ALA A 327 -6.13 11.09 -3.60
N ILE A 328 -5.86 9.80 -3.41
CA ILE A 328 -5.91 8.77 -4.44
C ILE A 328 -6.93 7.74 -3.97
N THR A 329 -8.01 7.60 -4.73
CA THR A 329 -9.12 6.70 -4.39
C THR A 329 -9.43 5.82 -5.58
N GLN A 330 -9.43 4.51 -5.35
CA GLN A 330 -9.94 3.49 -6.26
C GLN A 330 -11.20 2.88 -5.67
N ASP A 331 -12.27 2.96 -6.44
CA ASP A 331 -13.63 2.63 -6.04
C ASP A 331 -14.43 2.43 -7.33
N ALA A 332 -14.45 1.20 -7.83
CA ALA A 332 -15.13 0.89 -9.07
C ALA A 332 -16.64 0.94 -8.83
N ILE A 333 -17.40 1.42 -9.82
CA ILE A 333 -18.86 1.47 -9.67
C ILE A 333 -19.47 0.06 -9.60
N SER A 334 -18.83 -0.91 -10.24
CA SER A 334 -19.24 -2.30 -10.29
C SER A 334 -18.05 -3.14 -10.72
N ARG A 335 -18.06 -4.41 -10.33
CA ARG A 335 -17.10 -5.42 -10.79
C ARG A 335 -17.63 -6.24 -11.96
N GLU A 336 -18.93 -6.13 -12.26
CA GLU A 336 -19.60 -6.87 -13.32
C GLU A 336 -19.28 -6.26 -14.69
N PRO A 337 -18.62 -6.99 -15.61
CA PRO A 337 -18.30 -6.48 -16.95
C PRO A 337 -19.54 -6.01 -17.72
N GLY A 338 -20.68 -6.68 -17.50
CA GLY A 338 -21.96 -6.36 -18.11
C GLY A 338 -22.50 -4.97 -17.77
N ASP A 339 -22.16 -4.42 -16.59
CA ASP A 339 -22.59 -3.08 -16.19
C ASP A 339 -21.88 -1.97 -17.01
N TYR A 340 -20.71 -2.28 -17.55
CA TYR A 340 -19.94 -1.43 -18.47
C TYR A 340 -20.15 -1.77 -19.95
N ASP A 341 -21.02 -2.75 -20.27
CA ASP A 341 -21.19 -3.29 -21.63
C ASP A 341 -19.85 -3.79 -22.20
N LEU A 342 -19.05 -4.46 -21.36
CA LEU A 342 -17.78 -5.09 -21.73
C LEU A 342 -17.99 -6.55 -22.10
N ASP A 343 -17.43 -6.94 -23.23
CA ASP A 343 -17.29 -8.35 -23.65
C ASP A 343 -15.89 -8.86 -23.24
N LEU A 344 -15.61 -8.74 -21.95
CA LEU A 344 -14.33 -9.12 -21.33
C LEU A 344 -14.64 -9.85 -20.02
N GLU A 345 -13.93 -10.96 -19.78
CA GLU A 345 -13.96 -11.62 -18.48
C GLU A 345 -13.01 -10.88 -17.52
N ILE A 346 -13.56 -10.38 -16.42
CA ILE A 346 -12.77 -9.83 -15.31
C ILE A 346 -12.57 -11.00 -14.33
N PRO A 347 -11.32 -11.40 -14.01
CA PRO A 347 -11.09 -12.56 -13.15
C PRO A 347 -11.82 -12.44 -11.80
N GLU A 348 -12.74 -13.37 -11.54
CA GLU A 348 -13.42 -13.48 -10.25
C GLU A 348 -12.41 -13.90 -9.17
N GLY A 349 -12.32 -13.13 -8.08
CA GLY A 349 -11.46 -13.44 -6.92
C GLY A 349 -10.14 -12.68 -6.81
N LEU A 350 -9.78 -11.83 -7.78
CA LEU A 350 -8.65 -10.89 -7.62
C LEU A 350 -9.16 -9.53 -7.14
N GLY A 351 -8.63 -8.99 -6.04
CA GLY A 351 -8.89 -7.58 -5.70
C GLY A 351 -8.33 -6.65 -6.78
N GLN A 352 -9.01 -5.54 -7.08
CA GLN A 352 -8.42 -4.52 -7.96
C GLN A 352 -7.41 -3.75 -7.11
N ASP A 353 -6.12 -4.02 -7.28
CA ASP A 353 -5.08 -3.45 -6.43
C ASP A 353 -4.61 -2.06 -6.91
N ILE A 354 -4.09 -1.27 -5.97
CA ILE A 354 -3.29 -0.08 -6.26
C ILE A 354 -1.81 -0.42 -6.07
N TYR A 355 -0.98 -0.10 -7.06
CA TYR A 355 0.48 -0.17 -6.99
C TYR A 355 1.07 1.23 -7.00
N VAL A 356 1.61 1.67 -5.86
CA VAL A 356 2.35 2.93 -5.74
C VAL A 356 3.83 2.65 -6.00
N ILE A 357 4.24 2.89 -7.24
CA ILE A 357 5.61 2.63 -7.71
C ILE A 357 6.52 3.86 -7.61
N GLY A 358 5.96 5.06 -7.74
CA GLY A 358 6.67 6.33 -7.53
C GLY A 358 6.41 6.92 -6.13
N ASP A 359 6.82 8.17 -5.94
CA ASP A 359 6.74 8.84 -4.63
C ASP A 359 5.46 9.66 -4.48
N VAL A 360 4.71 9.41 -3.41
CA VAL A 360 3.51 10.19 -3.02
C VAL A 360 3.86 11.08 -1.84
N ILE A 361 4.28 12.31 -2.14
CA ILE A 361 4.85 13.25 -1.16
C ILE A 361 4.00 14.51 -1.08
N ASN A 362 3.45 14.80 0.10
CA ASN A 362 2.85 16.10 0.38
C ASN A 362 3.69 16.86 1.42
N GLU A 363 4.32 17.93 0.95
CA GLU A 363 5.22 18.73 1.78
C GLU A 363 4.51 19.70 2.72
N VAL A 364 3.20 19.89 2.56
CA VAL A 364 2.44 20.99 3.17
C VAL A 364 1.05 20.57 3.67
N GLY A 365 0.82 19.26 3.82
CA GLY A 365 -0.41 18.71 4.37
C GLY A 365 -0.47 17.18 4.23
N ASP A 366 -1.69 16.67 4.04
CA ASP A 366 -2.00 15.24 4.21
C ASP A 366 -1.95 14.43 2.89
N VAL A 367 -1.73 13.14 3.01
CA VAL A 367 -1.90 12.14 1.93
C VAL A 367 -2.95 11.12 2.37
N ALA A 368 -3.90 10.84 1.48
CA ALA A 368 -4.84 9.74 1.61
C ALA A 368 -4.72 8.79 0.40
N VAL A 369 -4.56 7.49 0.65
CA VAL A 369 -4.62 6.44 -0.37
C VAL A 369 -5.67 5.40 0.05
N VAL A 370 -6.73 5.30 -0.72
CA VAL A 370 -7.90 4.46 -0.41
C VAL A 370 -8.14 3.52 -1.57
N ASN A 371 -8.17 2.22 -1.28
CA ASN A 371 -8.59 1.19 -2.21
C ASN A 371 -9.72 0.37 -1.60
N ASN A 372 -10.93 0.55 -2.13
CA ASN A 372 -12.10 -0.22 -1.70
C ASN A 372 -12.24 -1.57 -2.41
N GLU A 373 -11.45 -1.79 -3.47
CA GLU A 373 -11.61 -2.94 -4.36
C GLU A 373 -10.59 -4.05 -4.09
N GLY A 374 -9.52 -3.75 -3.33
CA GLY A 374 -8.39 -4.65 -3.20
C GLY A 374 -7.29 -4.14 -2.27
N SER A 375 -6.07 -4.60 -2.54
CA SER A 375 -4.88 -4.33 -1.75
C SER A 375 -4.19 -3.03 -2.19
N ILE A 376 -3.37 -2.46 -1.32
CA ILE A 376 -2.46 -1.35 -1.65
C ILE A 376 -1.03 -1.86 -1.49
N ASN A 377 -0.29 -1.86 -2.60
CA ASN A 377 1.09 -2.31 -2.69
C ASN A 377 1.99 -1.11 -2.97
N VAL A 378 2.99 -0.85 -2.13
CA VAL A 378 3.84 0.34 -2.20
C VAL A 378 5.30 -0.06 -2.30
N SER A 379 5.98 0.38 -3.35
CA SER A 379 7.44 0.27 -3.50
C SER A 379 8.18 1.61 -3.44
N GLY A 380 7.46 2.73 -3.64
CA GLY A 380 7.99 4.10 -3.46
C GLY A 380 7.89 4.62 -2.01
N GLU A 381 8.01 5.93 -1.83
CA GLU A 381 7.80 6.60 -0.54
C GLU A 381 6.40 7.23 -0.45
N ILE A 382 5.71 7.03 0.68
CA ILE A 382 4.52 7.81 1.04
C ILE A 382 4.88 8.69 2.23
N ARG A 383 4.83 10.01 2.06
CA ARG A 383 5.24 10.98 3.08
C ARG A 383 4.35 12.22 3.13
N ALA A 384 3.89 12.57 4.31
CA ALA A 384 3.02 13.71 4.55
C ALA A 384 3.05 14.17 6.01
N GLU A 385 2.39 15.29 6.31
CA GLU A 385 2.06 15.63 7.70
C GLU A 385 1.26 14.49 8.33
N ASN A 386 0.15 14.09 7.70
CA ASN A 386 -0.60 12.89 8.05
C ASN A 386 -0.75 11.95 6.85
N VAL A 387 -0.64 10.64 7.10
CA VAL A 387 -0.82 9.58 6.10
C VAL A 387 -2.03 8.74 6.51
N ASP A 388 -3.08 8.75 5.68
CA ASP A 388 -4.29 7.91 5.84
C ASP A 388 -4.35 6.86 4.72
N ILE A 389 -4.23 5.58 5.08
CA ILE A 389 -4.23 4.45 4.14
C ILE A 389 -5.38 3.52 4.51
N LYS A 390 -6.21 3.18 3.52
CA LYS A 390 -7.35 2.27 3.69
C LYS A 390 -7.38 1.25 2.57
N ALA A 391 -7.28 -0.04 2.93
CA ALA A 391 -7.35 -1.15 1.97
C ALA A 391 -8.49 -2.12 2.34
N ALA A 392 -9.29 -2.49 1.35
CA ALA A 392 -10.32 -3.54 1.49
C ALA A 392 -9.71 -4.95 1.59
N GLN A 393 -8.46 -5.12 1.16
CA GLN A 393 -7.67 -6.32 1.39
C GLN A 393 -6.36 -5.94 2.11
N ASP A 394 -5.20 -6.31 1.58
CA ASP A 394 -3.92 -6.15 2.24
C ASP A 394 -3.33 -4.73 2.06
N PHE A 395 -2.51 -4.31 3.01
CA PHE A 395 -1.58 -3.21 2.80
C PHE A 395 -0.14 -3.71 2.91
N ASN A 396 0.59 -3.60 1.81
CA ASN A 396 1.98 -4.02 1.69
C ASN A 396 2.86 -2.82 1.33
N LEU A 397 3.86 -2.52 2.15
CA LEU A 397 4.85 -1.47 1.87
C LEU A 397 6.27 -2.04 1.94
N ASN A 398 7.04 -1.77 0.89
CA ASN A 398 8.45 -2.11 0.80
C ASN A 398 9.24 -0.91 0.27
N THR A 399 9.92 -0.21 1.16
CA THR A 399 10.82 0.89 0.77
C THR A 399 12.24 0.62 1.26
N GLN A 400 13.22 1.07 0.49
CA GLN A 400 14.62 0.99 0.90
C GLN A 400 15.01 2.06 1.93
N ALA A 401 14.14 3.05 2.17
CA ALA A 401 14.46 4.25 2.95
C ALA A 401 13.61 4.34 4.24
N TRP A 402 13.01 5.51 4.45
CA TRP A 402 12.17 5.82 5.61
C TRP A 402 10.72 5.54 5.32
N PHE A 403 10.03 5.00 6.31
CA PHE A 403 8.58 5.08 6.38
C PHE A 403 8.18 5.79 7.66
N HIS A 404 7.41 6.87 7.50
CA HIS A 404 6.78 7.58 8.58
C HIS A 404 5.27 7.48 8.41
N ASN A 405 4.57 6.86 9.37
CA ASN A 405 3.13 7.07 9.48
C ASN A 405 2.82 8.56 9.61
N MET A 406 3.72 9.30 10.27
CA MET A 406 3.63 10.74 10.44
C MET A 406 5.03 11.36 10.42
N ASP A 407 5.30 12.25 9.47
CA ASP A 407 6.64 12.81 9.24
C ASP A 407 6.95 13.95 10.24
N PRO A 408 7.93 13.79 11.16
CA PRO A 408 8.28 14.83 12.11
C PRO A 408 8.80 16.12 11.48
N ARG A 409 9.28 16.08 10.23
CA ARG A 409 9.72 17.26 9.47
C ARG A 409 8.56 18.17 9.07
N ARG A 410 7.33 17.67 9.17
CA ARG A 410 6.09 18.39 8.81
C ARG A 410 5.29 18.82 10.04
N TYR A 411 5.78 18.57 11.26
CA TYR A 411 5.08 18.96 12.46
C TYR A 411 4.78 20.46 12.53
N PRO A 412 3.60 20.85 13.04
CA PRO A 412 3.24 22.24 13.18
C PRO A 412 4.18 22.95 14.16
N GLY A 413 4.58 24.18 13.81
CA GLY A 413 5.34 25.06 14.70
C GLY A 413 6.87 25.03 14.56
N LEU A 414 7.43 24.19 13.67
CA LEU A 414 8.88 24.13 13.42
C LEU A 414 9.53 25.50 13.12
N ASP A 415 8.85 26.36 12.37
CA ASP A 415 9.30 27.73 12.07
C ASP A 415 9.53 28.58 13.33
N THR A 416 8.74 28.37 14.39
CA THR A 416 8.89 29.10 15.66
C THR A 416 10.19 28.69 16.35
N TYR A 417 10.55 27.41 16.27
CA TYR A 417 11.79 26.88 16.84
C TYR A 417 13.01 27.35 16.06
N ARG A 418 12.94 27.38 14.71
CA ARG A 418 14.00 27.95 13.85
C ARG A 418 14.27 29.42 14.20
N ALA A 419 13.21 30.23 14.33
CA ALA A 419 13.32 31.64 14.70
C ALA A 419 13.97 31.86 16.08
N ALA A 420 13.82 30.91 17.02
CA ALA A 420 14.37 31.01 18.37
C ALA A 420 15.90 30.85 18.44
N VAL A 421 16.51 30.17 17.46
CA VAL A 421 17.97 29.93 17.41
C VAL A 421 18.70 30.76 16.35
N TYR A 422 17.95 31.42 15.46
CA TYR A 422 18.50 32.28 14.41
C TYR A 422 19.37 33.42 14.97
N ASN A 423 20.57 33.60 14.40
CA ASN A 423 21.50 34.67 14.80
C ASN A 423 22.41 35.15 13.64
N GLU A 424 23.20 36.22 13.89
CA GLU A 424 24.20 36.74 12.95
C GLU A 424 25.46 35.85 12.86
N PRO A 425 26.24 35.90 11.75
CA PRO A 425 27.19 34.86 11.33
C PRO A 425 28.16 34.32 12.38
N GLY A 426 28.34 32.98 12.38
CA GLY A 426 29.43 32.28 13.05
C GLY A 426 29.22 31.93 14.52
N ALA A 427 28.07 32.28 15.11
CA ALA A 427 27.73 31.86 16.46
C ALA A 427 26.86 30.59 16.43
N LEU A 428 27.40 29.46 16.89
CA LEU A 428 26.59 28.27 17.18
C LEU A 428 25.53 28.63 18.24
N THR A 429 24.26 28.41 17.96
CA THR A 429 23.19 28.54 18.96
C THR A 429 22.40 27.25 19.03
N THR A 430 22.22 26.74 20.24
CA THR A 430 21.43 25.54 20.49
C THR A 430 20.35 25.87 21.50
N HIS A 431 19.14 25.39 21.23
CA HIS A 431 18.03 25.38 22.18
C HIS A 431 17.63 23.94 22.46
N THR A 432 17.36 23.65 23.74
CA THR A 432 17.03 22.29 24.19
C THR A 432 15.72 22.30 24.96
N TYR A 433 14.94 21.24 24.77
CA TYR A 433 13.67 21.00 25.44
C TYR A 433 13.76 19.65 26.16
N ASP A 434 13.43 19.65 27.45
CA ASP A 434 13.48 18.42 28.25
C ASP A 434 12.45 17.39 27.78
N ASP A 435 11.26 17.85 27.39
CA ASP A 435 10.17 17.02 26.85
C ASP A 435 10.01 17.23 25.34
N ASN A 436 9.41 16.25 24.65
CA ASN A 436 9.01 16.42 23.25
C ASN A 436 7.81 17.39 23.19
N PRO A 437 7.94 18.57 22.57
CA PRO A 437 6.89 19.58 22.56
C PRO A 437 5.72 19.22 21.64
N PHE A 438 5.87 18.22 20.76
CA PHE A 438 4.90 17.87 19.72
C PHE A 438 3.85 16.84 20.18
N LEU A 439 4.08 16.13 21.29
CA LEU A 439 3.23 15.01 21.74
C LEU A 439 1.75 15.36 21.91
N ASN A 440 1.44 16.60 22.28
CA ASN A 440 0.07 17.06 22.53
C ASN A 440 -0.47 18.00 21.42
N THR A 441 0.36 18.41 20.48
CA THR A 441 -0.04 19.32 19.38
C THR A 441 -0.43 18.55 18.13
N VAL A 442 0.08 17.33 18.02
CA VAL A 442 -0.17 16.40 16.93
C VAL A 442 -1.31 15.48 17.32
N ASP A 443 -2.28 15.29 16.44
CA ASP A 443 -3.37 14.33 16.66
C ASP A 443 -2.84 12.91 16.46
N PRO A 444 -2.81 12.05 17.49
CA PRO A 444 -2.37 10.66 17.33
C PRO A 444 -3.21 9.86 16.33
N TRP A 445 -4.43 10.31 16.02
CA TRP A 445 -5.33 9.69 15.04
C TRP A 445 -5.33 10.41 13.69
N GLY A 446 -4.46 11.41 13.52
CA GLY A 446 -4.30 12.12 12.25
C GLY A 446 -3.77 11.20 11.13
N SER A 447 -2.85 10.29 11.50
CA SER A 447 -2.33 9.24 10.61
C SER A 447 -2.86 7.86 10.99
N SER A 448 -3.36 7.13 9.99
CA SER A 448 -3.87 5.77 10.15
C SER A 448 -3.56 4.89 8.96
N VAL A 449 -3.21 3.63 9.23
CA VAL A 449 -3.18 2.55 8.25
C VAL A 449 -4.24 1.53 8.68
N LEU A 450 -5.28 1.35 7.88
CA LEU A 450 -6.40 0.46 8.13
C LEU A 450 -6.53 -0.54 6.98
N ALA A 451 -6.41 -1.83 7.25
CA ALA A 451 -6.62 -2.88 6.26
C ALA A 451 -7.66 -3.90 6.73
N GLN A 452 -8.55 -4.34 5.84
CA GLN A 452 -9.42 -5.50 6.08
C GLN A 452 -8.73 -6.84 5.81
N GLY A 453 -7.51 -6.83 5.27
CA GLY A 453 -6.56 -7.94 5.21
C GLY A 453 -5.35 -7.71 6.12
N ARG A 454 -4.20 -8.31 5.77
CA ARG A 454 -2.91 -8.18 6.46
C ARG A 454 -2.31 -6.79 6.27
N VAL A 455 -1.57 -6.32 7.28
CA VAL A 455 -0.68 -5.15 7.14
C VAL A 455 0.78 -5.59 7.23
N ALA A 456 1.54 -5.42 6.16
CA ALA A 456 2.96 -5.73 6.10
C ALA A 456 3.78 -4.51 5.69
N VAL A 457 4.73 -4.08 6.53
CA VAL A 457 5.56 -2.90 6.28
C VAL A 457 7.02 -3.27 6.47
N THR A 458 7.80 -3.10 5.41
CA THR A 458 9.25 -3.27 5.42
C THR A 458 9.92 -1.97 4.97
N ALA A 459 10.80 -1.44 5.81
CA ALA A 459 11.58 -0.24 5.52
C ALA A 459 12.94 -0.32 6.22
N GLN A 460 13.95 0.44 5.77
CA GLN A 460 15.19 0.53 6.52
C GLN A 460 14.94 1.16 7.90
N TYR A 461 14.16 2.24 7.94
CA TYR A 461 13.74 2.94 9.16
C TYR A 461 12.22 3.06 9.23
N LEU A 462 11.64 2.68 10.37
CA LEU A 462 10.18 2.62 10.58
C LEU A 462 9.79 3.51 11.76
N ASN A 463 9.23 4.69 11.50
CA ASN A 463 8.62 5.54 12.54
C ASN A 463 7.15 5.20 12.72
N VAL A 464 6.87 4.38 13.73
CA VAL A 464 5.50 4.00 14.13
C VAL A 464 4.95 5.10 15.04
N ASN A 465 4.27 6.07 14.43
CA ASN A 465 3.60 7.18 15.11
C ASN A 465 2.20 7.38 14.51
N GLY A 466 1.17 7.07 15.29
CA GLY A 466 -0.21 6.93 14.83
C GLY A 466 -0.68 5.46 14.84
N LEU A 467 -1.85 5.22 14.23
CA LEU A 467 -2.51 3.91 14.23
C LEU A 467 -2.08 3.05 13.03
N ILE A 468 -1.72 1.79 13.28
CA ILE A 468 -1.69 0.73 12.27
C ILE A 468 -2.62 -0.39 12.73
N GLN A 469 -3.57 -0.77 11.87
CA GLN A 469 -4.59 -1.76 12.20
C GLN A 469 -4.89 -2.73 11.06
N SER A 470 -5.02 -4.00 11.44
CA SER A 470 -5.50 -5.08 10.58
C SER A 470 -6.78 -5.69 11.16
N GLY A 471 -7.86 -5.59 10.38
CA GLY A 471 -9.20 -6.09 10.70
C GLY A 471 -10.02 -5.22 11.65
N VAL A 472 -11.32 -5.51 11.74
CA VAL A 472 -12.29 -4.87 12.66
C VAL A 472 -13.11 -5.90 13.42
N GLN A 473 -13.77 -5.50 14.51
CA GLN A 473 -14.70 -6.39 15.21
C GLN A 473 -15.98 -6.63 14.40
N THR A 474 -16.52 -5.54 13.84
CA THR A 474 -17.80 -5.51 13.13
C THR A 474 -17.66 -4.66 11.88
N VAL A 475 -17.92 -5.24 10.72
CA VAL A 475 -18.09 -4.50 9.47
C VAL A 475 -19.45 -3.82 9.53
N THR A 476 -19.49 -2.50 9.43
CA THR A 476 -20.71 -1.70 9.65
C THR A 476 -21.03 -0.89 8.41
N LEU A 477 -22.29 -0.91 7.96
CA LEU A 477 -22.82 0.00 6.93
C LEU A 477 -24.19 0.49 7.36
N HIS A 478 -24.32 1.78 7.64
CA HIS A 478 -25.59 2.44 7.92
C HIS A 478 -25.90 3.47 6.82
N VAL A 479 -27.08 3.35 6.21
CA VAL A 479 -27.62 4.25 5.20
C VAL A 479 -28.86 4.93 5.78
N ASN A 480 -28.75 6.22 6.09
CA ASN A 480 -29.78 6.99 6.77
C ASN A 480 -30.88 7.48 5.83
N THR A 481 -32.02 7.88 6.40
CA THR A 481 -33.17 8.48 5.69
C THR A 481 -32.85 9.72 4.84
N ASP A 482 -31.74 10.42 5.10
CA ASP A 482 -31.31 11.61 4.35
C ASP A 482 -30.38 11.31 3.17
N PHE A 483 -30.02 10.03 2.94
CA PHE A 483 -29.31 9.61 1.74
C PHE A 483 -30.19 9.82 0.49
N ALA A 484 -29.80 10.77 -0.35
CA ALA A 484 -30.58 11.22 -1.51
C ALA A 484 -29.68 11.51 -2.73
N PRO A 485 -29.07 10.47 -3.33
CA PRO A 485 -28.17 10.61 -4.47
C PRO A 485 -28.90 11.10 -5.74
N SER A 486 -28.20 11.88 -6.58
CA SER A 486 -28.77 12.41 -7.83
C SER A 486 -28.66 11.48 -9.04
N GLY A 487 -27.92 10.38 -8.91
CA GLY A 487 -27.61 9.41 -9.96
C GLY A 487 -26.84 8.22 -9.36
N THR A 488 -26.43 7.28 -10.20
CA THR A 488 -25.57 6.16 -9.76
C THR A 488 -24.27 6.71 -9.21
N THR A 489 -23.88 6.28 -8.00
CA THR A 489 -22.74 6.82 -7.28
C THR A 489 -22.19 5.79 -6.29
N SER A 490 -20.87 5.76 -6.12
CA SER A 490 -20.22 5.05 -5.00
C SER A 490 -20.69 5.60 -3.64
N PHE A 491 -20.47 4.83 -2.56
CA PHE A 491 -20.64 5.27 -1.18
C PHE A 491 -19.64 6.34 -0.72
N LEU A 492 -18.51 6.51 -1.41
CA LEU A 492 -17.50 7.53 -1.11
C LEU A 492 -17.59 8.73 -2.06
N ASP A 493 -17.13 9.89 -1.57
CA ASP A 493 -16.85 11.08 -2.39
C ASP A 493 -15.42 11.07 -2.96
N ASP A 494 -15.12 12.03 -3.83
CA ASP A 494 -13.79 12.17 -4.43
C ASP A 494 -12.67 12.48 -3.41
N ASP A 495 -12.96 12.72 -2.13
CA ASP A 495 -11.98 12.86 -1.04
C ASP A 495 -11.83 11.54 -0.23
N GLY A 496 -12.47 10.43 -0.67
CA GLY A 496 -12.47 9.14 0.02
C GLY A 496 -13.32 9.13 1.30
N LYS A 497 -14.28 10.06 1.44
CA LYS A 497 -15.15 10.18 2.61
C LYS A 497 -16.55 9.65 2.32
N PRO A 498 -17.24 9.06 3.32
CA PRO A 498 -18.61 8.60 3.13
C PRO A 498 -19.52 9.74 2.68
N LEU A 499 -20.38 9.48 1.69
CA LEU A 499 -21.40 10.43 1.25
C LEU A 499 -22.38 10.76 2.39
N GLN A 500 -23.06 11.90 2.27
CA GLN A 500 -24.08 12.29 3.24
C GLN A 500 -25.15 11.20 3.37
N GLY A 501 -25.36 10.71 4.59
CA GLY A 501 -26.30 9.65 4.90
C GLY A 501 -25.65 8.27 5.00
N ILE A 502 -24.40 8.09 4.57
CA ILE A 502 -23.63 6.85 4.73
C ILE A 502 -22.74 6.94 5.98
N SER A 503 -22.66 5.85 6.74
CA SER A 503 -21.74 5.69 7.86
C SER A 503 -21.18 4.28 7.93
N PHE A 504 -19.87 4.15 8.19
CA PHE A 504 -19.19 2.87 8.37
C PHE A 504 -18.89 2.55 9.85
N GLY A 505 -19.73 3.07 10.76
CA GLY A 505 -19.53 2.89 12.20
C GLY A 505 -18.31 3.65 12.75
N GLN A 506 -17.86 3.23 13.94
CA GLN A 506 -16.77 3.90 14.68
C GLN A 506 -15.37 3.55 14.17
N ASP A 507 -15.18 2.33 13.64
CA ASP A 507 -13.90 1.90 13.08
C ASP A 507 -13.61 2.57 11.72
N GLY A 508 -14.64 3.10 11.04
CA GLY A 508 -14.49 3.95 9.87
C GLY A 508 -13.88 3.26 8.65
N VAL A 509 -13.89 1.93 8.63
CA VAL A 509 -13.44 1.12 7.49
C VAL A 509 -14.57 1.07 6.46
N PRO A 510 -14.36 1.60 5.24
CA PRO A 510 -15.36 1.56 4.19
C PRO A 510 -15.84 0.13 3.90
N VAL A 511 -17.15 0.03 3.65
CA VAL A 511 -17.77 -1.14 3.02
C VAL A 511 -17.92 -0.79 1.55
N ASP A 512 -17.51 -1.70 0.69
CA ASP A 512 -17.56 -1.50 -0.76
C ASP A 512 -19.00 -1.61 -1.30
N GLY A 513 -19.31 -0.79 -2.29
CA GLY A 513 -20.63 -0.72 -2.90
C GLY A 513 -21.06 0.67 -3.36
N TYR A 514 -22.24 0.71 -3.95
CA TYR A 514 -22.75 1.87 -4.68
C TYR A 514 -24.28 1.95 -4.65
N PHE A 515 -24.82 3.12 -4.97
CA PHE A 515 -26.23 3.29 -5.29
C PHE A 515 -26.46 3.13 -6.79
N ASP A 516 -27.37 2.25 -7.21
CA ASP A 516 -27.82 2.11 -8.59
C ASP A 516 -29.11 2.92 -8.83
N ALA A 517 -29.00 4.02 -9.57
CA ALA A 517 -30.15 4.88 -9.85
C ALA A 517 -31.20 4.25 -10.77
N ARG A 518 -30.83 3.26 -11.61
CA ARG A 518 -31.79 2.55 -12.47
C ARG A 518 -32.60 1.54 -11.67
N LYS A 519 -31.93 0.82 -10.77
CA LYS A 519 -32.57 -0.14 -9.86
C LYS A 519 -33.26 0.54 -8.67
N GLN A 520 -32.89 1.78 -8.34
CA GLN A 520 -33.30 2.47 -7.11
C GLN A 520 -32.89 1.66 -5.86
N ALA A 521 -31.65 1.15 -5.86
CA ALA A 521 -31.16 0.24 -4.84
C ALA A 521 -29.75 0.60 -4.38
N ILE A 522 -29.48 0.33 -3.10
CA ILE A 522 -28.16 0.25 -2.50
C ILE A 522 -27.60 -1.13 -2.82
N VAL A 523 -26.47 -1.20 -3.51
CA VAL A 523 -25.78 -2.44 -3.84
C VAL A 523 -24.53 -2.51 -2.98
N VAL A 524 -24.43 -3.57 -2.18
CA VAL A 524 -23.27 -3.84 -1.32
C VAL A 524 -22.49 -5.01 -1.92
N ASP A 525 -21.20 -4.78 -2.12
CA ASP A 525 -20.31 -5.79 -2.66
C ASP A 525 -19.92 -6.83 -1.61
N GLU A 526 -19.01 -7.72 -1.99
CA GLU A 526 -18.67 -8.84 -1.13
C GLU A 526 -17.98 -8.40 0.17
N ILE A 527 -18.35 -9.05 1.28
CA ILE A 527 -17.77 -8.78 2.60
C ILE A 527 -17.01 -10.03 3.07
N LEU A 528 -15.68 -9.96 2.97
CA LEU A 528 -14.73 -11.04 3.31
C LEU A 528 -13.69 -10.52 4.33
N PRO A 529 -14.05 -10.39 5.63
CA PRO A 529 -13.15 -9.84 6.63
C PRO A 529 -12.07 -10.86 7.03
N GLU A 530 -10.86 -10.70 6.50
CA GLU A 530 -9.74 -11.64 6.71
C GLU A 530 -8.62 -11.09 7.62
N GLY A 531 -8.61 -9.79 7.86
CA GLY A 531 -7.53 -9.07 8.53
C GLY A 531 -7.46 -9.37 10.01
N GLY A 532 -6.25 -9.56 10.51
CA GLY A 532 -5.93 -9.81 11.92
C GLY A 532 -4.43 -10.00 12.12
N GLU A 533 -3.62 -9.53 11.18
CA GLU A 533 -2.18 -9.74 11.14
C GLU A 533 -1.43 -8.47 10.78
N ILE A 534 -0.43 -8.12 11.60
CA ILE A 534 0.51 -7.03 11.35
C ILE A 534 1.93 -7.58 11.35
N VAL A 535 2.73 -7.24 10.34
CA VAL A 535 4.15 -7.58 10.25
C VAL A 535 4.96 -6.31 9.95
N LEU A 536 5.83 -5.91 10.87
CA LEU A 536 6.74 -4.77 10.67
C LEU A 536 8.19 -5.23 10.72
N ALA A 537 9.02 -4.87 9.73
CA ALA A 537 10.43 -5.25 9.68
C ALA A 537 11.35 -4.10 9.23
N GLY A 538 12.28 -3.72 10.12
CA GLY A 538 13.22 -2.61 9.90
C GLY A 538 13.84 -2.14 11.21
N ARG A 539 14.52 -0.98 11.18
CA ARG A 539 14.92 -0.28 12.40
C ARG A 539 13.70 0.45 12.97
N ILE A 540 13.06 -0.15 13.96
CA ILE A 540 11.80 0.34 14.53
C ILE A 540 12.09 1.46 15.52
N LEU A 541 11.47 2.62 15.30
CA LEU A 541 11.49 3.78 16.18
C LEU A 541 10.07 4.32 16.40
N SER A 542 9.90 5.16 17.42
CA SER A 542 8.66 5.92 17.61
C SER A 542 8.97 7.30 18.17
N THR A 543 8.53 8.33 17.46
CA THR A 543 8.60 9.73 17.87
C THR A 543 7.46 10.14 18.82
N GLY A 544 6.54 9.21 19.11
CA GLY A 544 5.38 9.38 19.98
C GLY A 544 4.17 8.60 19.45
N ASN A 545 3.13 8.44 20.28
CA ASN A 545 1.77 8.07 19.88
C ASN A 545 1.58 6.82 18.97
N GLY A 546 2.52 5.87 18.96
CA GLY A 546 2.40 4.66 18.16
C GLY A 546 1.40 3.66 18.75
N LEU A 547 0.48 3.14 17.94
CA LEU A 547 -0.48 2.09 18.31
C LEU A 547 -0.61 1.05 17.19
N LEU A 548 -0.42 -0.22 17.54
CA LEU A 548 -0.66 -1.37 16.67
C LEU A 548 -1.88 -2.15 17.17
N ARG A 549 -2.84 -2.42 16.28
CA ARG A 549 -4.11 -3.06 16.63
C ARG A 549 -4.47 -4.18 15.66
N ALA A 550 -4.57 -5.42 16.14
CA ALA A 550 -4.94 -6.58 15.30
C ALA A 550 -6.24 -7.23 15.77
N ALA A 551 -7.12 -7.57 14.84
CA ALA A 551 -8.35 -8.28 15.17
C ALA A 551 -8.11 -9.78 15.39
N HIS A 552 -8.85 -10.37 16.33
CA HIS A 552 -8.82 -11.79 16.68
C HIS A 552 -10.23 -12.37 16.70
N GLY A 553 -10.39 -13.64 16.32
CA GLY A 553 -11.68 -14.33 16.33
C GLY A 553 -12.52 -14.03 15.10
N TYR A 554 -13.82 -14.27 15.19
CA TYR A 554 -14.75 -14.02 14.09
C TYR A 554 -15.11 -12.54 13.95
N THR A 555 -15.71 -12.18 12.82
CA THR A 555 -16.17 -10.82 12.51
C THR A 555 -17.69 -10.80 12.49
N SER A 556 -18.31 -9.73 12.99
CA SER A 556 -19.75 -9.49 12.78
C SER A 556 -19.98 -8.53 11.60
N VAL A 557 -21.20 -8.55 11.06
CA VAL A 557 -21.65 -7.63 10.02
C VAL A 557 -22.96 -6.98 10.50
N ASP A 558 -23.02 -5.66 10.45
CA ASP A 558 -24.19 -4.85 10.80
C ASP A 558 -24.52 -3.91 9.64
N ILE A 559 -25.59 -4.21 8.91
CA ILE A 559 -26.08 -3.42 7.78
C ILE A 559 -27.46 -2.88 8.11
N GLN A 560 -27.61 -1.55 8.06
CA GLN A 560 -28.87 -0.86 8.29
C GLN A 560 -29.15 0.08 7.12
N ASN A 561 -30.30 -0.08 6.47
CA ASN A 561 -30.74 0.78 5.38
C ASN A 561 -32.10 1.41 5.73
N GLU A 562 -32.06 2.62 6.27
CA GLU A 562 -33.24 3.45 6.54
C GLU A 562 -33.61 4.36 5.36
N SER A 563 -32.89 4.28 4.23
CA SER A 563 -33.15 5.11 3.06
C SER A 563 -34.45 4.71 2.34
N GLY A 564 -34.84 5.49 1.34
CA GLY A 564 -36.01 5.21 0.50
C GLY A 564 -35.79 4.19 -0.62
N TYR A 565 -34.73 3.38 -0.54
CA TYR A 565 -34.22 2.53 -1.62
C TYR A 565 -34.09 1.08 -1.18
N ASP A 566 -34.21 0.15 -2.13
CA ASP A 566 -34.02 -1.29 -1.89
C ASP A 566 -32.56 -1.59 -1.52
N LEU A 567 -32.31 -2.75 -0.91
CA LEU A 567 -30.98 -3.23 -0.57
C LEU A 567 -30.66 -4.51 -1.34
N VAL A 568 -29.52 -4.54 -2.03
CA VAL A 568 -28.97 -5.69 -2.73
C VAL A 568 -27.67 -6.08 -2.05
N LEU A 569 -27.56 -7.33 -1.60
CA LEU A 569 -26.36 -7.86 -0.96
C LEU A 569 -25.72 -8.95 -1.81
N ASN A 570 -24.42 -8.76 -2.08
CA ASN A 570 -23.55 -9.79 -2.63
C ASN A 570 -23.07 -10.74 -1.51
N ARG A 571 -22.00 -11.49 -1.77
CA ARG A 571 -21.52 -12.54 -0.85
C ARG A 571 -21.10 -11.94 0.50
N ILE A 572 -21.48 -12.59 1.60
CA ILE A 572 -20.97 -12.27 2.94
C ILE A 572 -20.41 -13.55 3.54
N ASP A 573 -19.14 -13.54 3.95
CA ASP A 573 -18.50 -14.72 4.55
C ASP A 573 -17.74 -14.34 5.82
N THR A 574 -18.28 -14.73 6.97
CA THR A 574 -17.67 -14.46 8.29
C THR A 574 -16.99 -15.68 8.90
N THR A 575 -16.75 -16.73 8.11
CA THR A 575 -16.22 -18.01 8.61
C THR A 575 -14.73 -17.98 8.93
N LYS A 576 -13.99 -16.96 8.48
CA LYS A 576 -12.58 -16.80 8.83
C LYS A 576 -12.43 -16.51 10.32
N LYS A 577 -11.85 -17.47 11.04
CA LYS A 577 -11.40 -17.27 12.42
C LYS A 577 -10.00 -16.68 12.42
N ARG A 578 -9.88 -15.41 12.78
CA ARG A 578 -8.61 -14.68 12.75
C ARG A 578 -7.75 -15.04 13.96
N GLU A 579 -6.46 -15.28 13.73
CA GLU A 579 -5.54 -15.65 14.82
C GLU A 579 -5.24 -14.47 15.75
N GLY A 580 -5.22 -13.24 15.22
CA GLY A 580 -4.79 -12.06 15.97
C GLY A 580 -3.30 -12.13 16.27
N ARG A 581 -2.49 -11.59 15.35
CA ARG A 581 -1.03 -11.68 15.40
C ARG A 581 -0.37 -10.35 15.05
N ILE A 582 0.62 -9.94 15.86
CA ILE A 582 1.48 -8.80 15.58
C ILE A 582 2.93 -9.27 15.68
N THR A 583 3.67 -9.16 14.57
CA THR A 583 5.08 -9.55 14.46
C THR A 583 5.94 -8.31 14.23
N LEU A 584 6.89 -8.08 15.12
CA LEU A 584 7.85 -6.98 15.04
C LEU A 584 9.25 -7.55 14.87
N ILE A 585 9.95 -7.15 13.82
CA ILE A 585 11.32 -7.55 13.51
C ILE A 585 12.19 -6.30 13.54
N ASP A 586 12.87 -6.08 14.66
CA ASP A 586 13.84 -5.01 14.83
C ASP A 586 15.19 -5.45 14.26
N THR A 587 15.50 -4.96 13.06
CA THR A 587 16.68 -5.43 12.31
C THR A 587 17.98 -5.03 12.98
N ALA A 588 18.05 -3.86 13.64
CA ALA A 588 19.26 -3.42 14.33
C ALA A 588 19.67 -4.34 15.49
N ARG A 589 18.71 -5.05 16.08
CA ARG A 589 18.94 -6.03 17.17
C ARG A 589 18.85 -7.48 16.70
N LEU A 590 18.51 -7.70 15.42
CA LEU A 590 18.05 -8.97 14.87
C LEU A 590 17.02 -9.65 15.78
N GLN A 591 16.13 -8.87 16.41
CA GLN A 591 15.18 -9.39 17.38
C GLN A 591 13.80 -9.46 16.74
N LYS A 592 13.15 -10.62 16.83
CA LYS A 592 11.76 -10.80 16.42
C LYS A 592 10.90 -10.98 17.66
N ILE A 593 9.82 -10.23 17.77
CA ILE A 593 8.82 -10.38 18.82
C ILE A 593 7.48 -10.68 18.16
N VAL A 594 6.81 -11.72 18.64
CA VAL A 594 5.47 -12.12 18.18
C VAL A 594 4.52 -11.97 19.36
N TYR A 595 3.53 -11.11 19.21
CA TYR A 595 2.35 -11.07 20.05
C TYR A 595 1.25 -11.86 19.33
N ALA A 596 0.76 -12.92 19.93
CA ALA A 596 -0.32 -13.73 19.36
C ALA A 596 -1.37 -14.03 20.42
N VAL A 597 -2.64 -13.99 20.04
CA VAL A 597 -3.71 -14.42 20.92
C VAL A 597 -3.68 -15.95 21.05
N ASP A 598 -3.62 -16.43 22.29
CA ASP A 598 -3.66 -17.84 22.65
C ASP A 598 -4.77 -18.05 23.71
N GLY A 599 -5.92 -18.51 23.23
CA GLY A 599 -7.14 -18.62 24.04
C GLY A 599 -7.63 -17.27 24.54
N ASP A 600 -7.67 -17.09 25.87
CA ASP A 600 -8.11 -15.83 26.53
C ASP A 600 -6.94 -14.90 26.90
N ARG A 601 -5.72 -15.20 26.42
CA ARG A 601 -4.51 -14.45 26.75
C ARG A 601 -3.75 -14.06 25.49
N ILE A 602 -2.83 -13.12 25.63
CA ILE A 602 -1.91 -12.70 24.58
C ILE A 602 -0.53 -13.23 24.96
N ARG A 603 0.03 -14.13 24.15
CA ARG A 603 1.38 -14.65 24.34
C ARG A 603 2.37 -13.73 23.62
N GLU A 604 3.29 -13.18 24.39
CA GLU A 604 4.49 -12.50 23.86
C GLU A 604 5.62 -13.52 23.75
N THR A 605 6.15 -13.70 22.54
CA THR A 605 7.27 -14.60 22.28
C THR A 605 8.40 -13.85 21.61
N ILE A 606 9.55 -13.81 22.28
CA ILE A 606 10.76 -13.13 21.83
C ILE A 606 11.71 -14.15 21.22
N TYR A 607 12.26 -13.81 20.07
CA TYR A 607 13.24 -14.59 19.34
C TYR A 607 14.49 -13.76 19.08
N GLN A 608 15.65 -14.39 19.18
CA GLN A 608 16.92 -13.81 18.78
C GLN A 608 17.33 -14.36 17.43
N GLY A 609 17.63 -13.47 16.49
CA GLY A 609 18.15 -13.78 15.17
C GLY A 609 19.65 -13.98 15.19
N ALA A 610 20.13 -14.92 14.38
CA ALA A 610 21.54 -15.12 14.07
C ALA A 610 21.72 -15.40 12.58
N PRO A 611 22.88 -15.04 11.98
CA PRO A 611 23.21 -15.41 10.62
C PRO A 611 23.13 -16.92 10.41
N GLY A 612 22.53 -17.33 9.32
CA GLY A 612 22.32 -18.72 8.93
C GLY A 612 22.46 -18.91 7.42
N THR A 613 22.32 -20.17 7.00
CA THR A 613 22.32 -20.55 5.58
C THR A 613 21.09 -21.39 5.29
N GLY A 614 20.36 -21.01 4.23
CA GLY A 614 19.19 -21.72 3.72
C GLY A 614 19.55 -22.90 2.81
N PRO A 615 18.54 -23.68 2.37
CA PRO A 615 18.74 -24.75 1.39
C PRO A 615 19.37 -24.21 0.09
N SER A 616 20.28 -25.00 -0.49
CA SER A 616 20.97 -24.65 -1.73
C SER A 616 20.07 -24.91 -2.94
N GLY A 617 19.76 -23.85 -3.70
CA GLY A 617 19.11 -23.94 -5.01
C GLY A 617 20.11 -23.94 -6.18
N ALA A 618 19.61 -23.87 -7.42
CA ALA A 618 20.44 -23.78 -8.63
C ALA A 618 21.39 -22.56 -8.66
N GLY A 619 21.18 -21.57 -7.79
CA GLY A 619 22.02 -20.38 -7.58
C GLY A 619 22.98 -20.42 -6.38
N GLY A 620 23.06 -21.53 -5.63
CA GLY A 620 23.96 -21.66 -4.47
C GLY A 620 23.24 -21.58 -3.11
N VAL A 621 24.03 -21.41 -2.04
CA VAL A 621 23.55 -21.29 -0.65
C VAL A 621 23.05 -19.86 -0.41
N ILE A 622 21.81 -19.72 0.06
CA ILE A 622 21.17 -18.42 0.31
C ILE A 622 21.46 -18.00 1.76
N SER A 623 21.91 -16.77 1.99
CA SER A 623 22.05 -16.20 3.34
C SER A 623 20.68 -16.04 4.00
N THR A 624 20.57 -16.37 5.29
CA THR A 624 19.33 -16.23 6.05
C THR A 624 19.61 -15.67 7.45
N VAL A 625 18.58 -15.14 8.10
CA VAL A 625 18.54 -14.94 9.55
C VAL A 625 17.65 -16.03 10.14
N THR A 626 18.23 -16.84 11.02
CA THR A 626 17.49 -17.87 11.77
C THR A 626 17.11 -17.31 13.12
N TYR A 627 15.82 -17.38 13.45
CA TYR A 627 15.28 -16.88 14.71
C TYR A 627 15.05 -18.03 15.69
N GLU A 628 15.80 -18.03 16.79
CA GLU A 628 15.64 -18.99 17.89
C GLU A 628 14.86 -18.33 19.05
N GLU A 629 13.91 -19.06 19.62
CA GLU A 629 13.13 -18.59 20.77
C GLU A 629 14.05 -18.43 21.99
N ILE A 630 14.05 -17.26 22.63
CA ILE A 630 14.90 -17.04 23.81
C ILE A 630 14.35 -17.79 25.04
N PRO A 631 15.22 -18.30 25.94
CA PRO A 631 14.76 -18.87 27.20
C PRO A 631 14.12 -17.82 28.12
N ASN A 632 13.08 -18.21 28.87
CA ASN A 632 12.33 -17.37 29.82
C ASN A 632 11.48 -16.26 29.18
N GLN A 633 10.50 -16.66 28.38
CA GLN A 633 9.51 -15.76 27.80
C GLN A 633 8.72 -14.95 28.84
N PRO A 634 8.24 -13.74 28.49
CA PRO A 634 7.33 -12.97 29.33
C PRO A 634 6.09 -13.76 29.73
N ALA A 635 5.50 -13.41 30.87
CA ALA A 635 4.20 -13.97 31.25
C ALA A 635 3.14 -13.51 30.23
N PRO A 636 2.19 -14.36 29.82
CA PRO A 636 1.13 -13.94 28.90
C PRO A 636 0.31 -12.78 29.49
N HIS A 637 -0.13 -11.87 28.63
CA HIS A 637 -0.94 -10.71 28.98
C HIS A 637 -2.43 -11.03 28.91
N GLY A 638 -3.27 -10.26 29.60
CA GLY A 638 -4.72 -10.22 29.40
C GLY A 638 -5.11 -9.16 28.37
N PHE A 639 -6.30 -9.27 27.80
CA PHE A 639 -6.83 -8.32 26.80
C PHE A 639 -6.97 -6.87 27.29
N ASN A 640 -7.04 -6.65 28.61
CA ASN A 640 -7.16 -5.31 29.19
C ASN A 640 -5.82 -4.80 29.76
N ASP A 641 -4.74 -5.56 29.62
CA ASP A 641 -3.42 -5.14 30.08
C ASP A 641 -2.85 -4.12 29.08
N THR A 642 -2.12 -3.12 29.57
CA THR A 642 -1.36 -2.22 28.71
C THR A 642 -0.09 -2.94 28.27
N ILE A 643 -0.05 -3.36 27.00
CA ILE A 643 1.11 -4.02 26.40
C ILE A 643 1.89 -2.98 25.61
N LEU A 644 3.19 -2.86 25.89
CA LEU A 644 4.06 -1.89 25.24
C LEU A 644 5.24 -2.63 24.60
N TYR A 645 5.42 -2.41 23.29
CA TYR A 645 6.70 -2.66 22.67
C TYR A 645 7.60 -1.44 22.90
N GLN A 646 8.81 -1.70 23.38
CA GLN A 646 9.80 -0.66 23.60
C GLN A 646 10.81 -0.71 22.46
N PRO A 647 10.84 0.30 21.56
CA PRO A 647 11.95 0.49 20.65
C PRO A 647 13.26 0.55 21.41
N ARG A 648 14.38 0.34 20.71
CA ARG A 648 15.71 0.43 21.32
C ARG A 648 15.84 1.73 22.12
N ARG A 649 16.33 1.60 23.36
CA ARG A 649 16.49 2.76 24.24
C ARG A 649 17.53 3.73 23.68
N GLY A 650 17.27 5.02 23.82
CA GLY A 650 18.20 6.08 23.43
C GLY A 650 18.31 6.24 21.92
N LEU A 651 17.21 6.04 21.18
CA LEU A 651 17.11 6.45 19.79
C LEU A 651 16.67 7.92 19.70
N GLU A 652 17.29 8.67 18.80
CA GLU A 652 16.90 10.03 18.44
C GLU A 652 16.86 10.18 16.92
N TYR A 653 15.76 10.70 16.39
CA TYR A 653 15.60 11.06 14.99
C TYR A 653 16.20 12.44 14.75
N THR A 654 17.19 12.53 13.86
CA THR A 654 17.91 13.77 13.56
C THR A 654 17.80 14.11 12.07
N TRP A 655 17.46 15.35 11.76
CA TRP A 655 17.50 15.86 10.40
C TRP A 655 18.14 17.25 10.37
N THR A 656 18.84 17.55 9.28
CA THR A 656 19.44 18.87 9.05
C THR A 656 18.87 19.48 7.80
N GLU A 657 18.48 20.75 7.90
CA GLU A 657 18.02 21.58 6.79
C GLU A 657 19.05 22.68 6.51
N GLY A 658 19.33 22.95 5.24
CA GLY A 658 20.28 23.95 4.76
C GLY A 658 19.61 25.03 3.93
N GLN A 659 20.04 26.29 4.05
CA GLN A 659 19.55 27.38 3.20
C GLN A 659 20.69 28.30 2.74
N GLU A 660 20.94 28.36 1.43
CA GLU A 660 21.97 29.21 0.84
C GLU A 660 21.60 30.69 0.82
N LYS A 661 22.62 31.51 1.03
CA LYS A 661 22.56 32.96 1.10
C LYS A 661 23.67 33.58 0.27
N THR A 662 23.37 34.70 -0.37
CA THR A 662 24.38 35.60 -0.90
C THR A 662 24.34 36.94 -0.18
N ARG A 663 25.34 37.22 0.63
CA ARG A 663 25.51 38.54 1.23
C ARG A 663 26.25 39.46 0.25
N VAL A 664 25.56 40.47 -0.28
CA VAL A 664 26.15 41.44 -1.22
C VAL A 664 26.50 42.74 -0.49
N VAL A 665 27.79 42.94 -0.20
CA VAL A 665 28.31 44.20 0.32
C VAL A 665 28.64 45.13 -0.85
N VAL A 666 27.77 46.11 -1.10
CA VAL A 666 28.04 47.19 -2.07
C VAL A 666 28.63 48.40 -1.35
N SER A 667 29.93 48.63 -1.54
CA SER A 667 30.63 49.81 -1.03
C SER A 667 30.76 50.87 -2.13
N TYR A 668 30.16 52.04 -1.91
CA TYR A 668 30.27 53.20 -2.80
C TYR A 668 31.18 54.27 -2.22
N TYR A 669 32.23 54.63 -2.97
CA TYR A 669 33.19 55.66 -2.64
C TYR A 669 33.09 56.83 -3.63
N LYS A 670 33.14 58.07 -3.11
CA LYS A 670 33.17 59.29 -3.93
C LYS A 670 34.32 60.20 -3.50
N LYS A 671 35.16 60.61 -4.45
CA LYS A 671 36.20 61.63 -4.23
C LYS A 671 36.01 62.79 -5.20
N ARG A 672 35.83 64.00 -4.64
CA ARG A 672 35.72 65.25 -5.41
C ARG A 672 37.07 65.96 -5.47
N SER A 673 37.53 66.31 -6.66
CA SER A 673 38.72 67.15 -6.88
C SER A 673 38.38 68.35 -7.78
N PHE A 674 39.02 69.50 -7.55
CA PHE A 674 38.85 70.73 -8.34
C PHE A 674 40.02 70.88 -9.31
N ASN A 675 39.76 71.03 -10.62
CA ASN A 675 40.80 70.91 -11.65
C ASN A 675 41.43 72.27 -12.00
N LEU A 676 42.71 72.49 -11.63
CA LEU A 676 43.53 73.67 -11.97
C LEU A 676 45.00 73.27 -12.27
N ILE A 677 45.30 72.97 -13.54
CA ILE A 677 46.64 72.67 -14.13
C ILE A 677 47.32 71.39 -13.58
N GLY A 678 47.73 70.51 -14.50
CA GLY A 678 48.01 69.11 -14.24
C GLY A 678 49.24 68.81 -13.39
N PHE A 679 49.01 68.07 -12.30
CA PHE A 679 49.81 66.99 -11.69
C PHE A 679 48.94 66.39 -10.57
N ASP A 680 48.77 65.05 -10.53
CA ASP A 680 47.99 64.34 -9.49
C ASP A 680 48.94 63.41 -8.73
N TRP A 681 49.22 63.74 -7.46
CA TRP A 681 49.88 62.89 -6.46
C TRP A 681 48.87 62.72 -5.33
N ASP A 682 48.13 61.61 -5.29
CA ASP A 682 47.84 60.88 -4.04
C ASP A 682 46.98 59.63 -4.29
N GLY A 683 47.43 58.51 -3.73
CA GLY A 683 46.64 57.29 -3.61
C GLY A 683 45.34 57.56 -2.84
N LEU A 684 44.27 56.85 -3.22
CA LEU A 684 43.00 56.89 -2.52
C LEU A 684 43.20 56.32 -1.10
N ALA A 685 43.13 57.16 -0.06
CA ALA A 685 42.95 56.70 1.31
C ALA A 685 41.50 56.22 1.50
N LYS A 686 41.33 55.07 2.16
CA LYS A 686 40.05 54.43 2.51
C LYS A 686 39.29 55.32 3.52
N ASP A 687 38.13 55.87 3.16
CA ASP A 687 37.18 56.41 4.15
C ASP A 687 36.37 55.23 4.74
N GLN A 688 36.14 55.24 6.06
CA GLN A 688 35.60 54.12 6.85
C GLN A 688 34.06 54.05 6.96
N SER A 689 33.27 54.66 6.07
CA SER A 689 31.80 54.64 6.18
C SER A 689 31.10 54.20 4.89
N TYR A 690 30.32 53.13 4.98
CA TYR A 690 29.39 52.63 3.96
C TYR A 690 28.02 53.32 4.11
N GLU A 691 27.27 53.53 3.03
CA GLU A 691 25.93 54.16 3.07
C GLU A 691 24.77 53.14 3.19
N TRP A 692 24.90 51.90 2.67
CA TRP A 692 23.92 50.81 2.85
C TRP A 692 24.53 49.43 2.57
N GLN A 693 23.89 48.36 3.07
CA GLN A 693 24.25 46.95 2.88
C GLN A 693 22.98 46.17 2.51
N VAL A 694 23.06 45.20 1.59
CA VAL A 694 21.92 44.34 1.21
C VAL A 694 22.35 42.87 1.28
N THR A 695 21.63 42.06 2.05
CA THR A 695 21.75 40.60 2.02
C THR A 695 20.59 40.05 1.21
N SER A 696 20.86 39.18 0.23
CA SER A 696 19.85 38.51 -0.58
C SER A 696 20.03 37.00 -0.47
N LEU A 697 18.96 36.28 -0.15
CA LEU A 697 19.01 34.82 -0.13
C LEU A 697 19.12 34.28 -1.56
N ARG A 698 19.88 33.20 -1.74
CA ARG A 698 19.95 32.46 -3.02
C ARG A 698 18.83 31.43 -3.06
N ASP A 699 18.72 30.68 -1.96
CA ASP A 699 17.63 29.73 -1.78
C ASP A 699 16.39 30.41 -1.23
N GLU A 700 15.28 30.04 -1.84
CA GLU A 700 13.98 30.56 -1.49
C GLU A 700 13.43 29.92 -0.20
N ALA A 701 13.89 28.70 0.15
CA ALA A 701 13.50 27.94 1.34
C ALA A 701 14.64 27.01 1.84
N PRO A 702 14.62 26.55 3.11
CA PRO A 702 15.52 25.49 3.57
C PRO A 702 15.25 24.15 2.87
N LEU A 703 16.31 23.43 2.50
CA LEU A 703 16.30 22.12 1.86
C LEU A 703 16.84 21.05 2.82
N LEU A 704 16.42 19.79 2.65
CA LEU A 704 16.93 18.69 3.46
C LEU A 704 18.38 18.36 3.06
N GLU A 705 19.30 18.38 4.02
CA GLU A 705 20.73 18.09 3.83
C GLU A 705 21.10 16.70 4.35
N SER A 706 20.46 16.27 5.44
CA SER A 706 20.66 14.93 6.00
C SER A 706 19.49 14.50 6.87
N GLU A 707 19.28 13.19 6.92
CA GLU A 707 18.29 12.53 7.77
C GLU A 707 18.91 11.24 8.32
N ILE A 708 18.88 11.06 9.64
CA ILE A 708 19.56 9.96 10.31
C ILE A 708 18.91 9.55 11.63
N LEU A 709 19.01 8.26 11.95
CA LEU A 709 18.72 7.74 13.27
C LEU A 709 20.01 7.72 14.12
N ALA A 710 20.07 8.57 15.13
CA ALA A 710 21.18 8.62 16.08
C ALA A 710 20.89 7.73 17.30
N VAL A 711 21.94 7.19 17.91
CA VAL A 711 21.82 6.25 19.02
C VAL A 711 22.72 6.61 20.20
N LEU A 712 22.20 6.41 21.42
CA LEU A 712 22.97 6.49 22.65
C LEU A 712 23.82 5.22 22.81
N PRO A 713 25.15 5.30 22.94
CA PRO A 713 25.98 4.13 23.10
C PRO A 713 25.72 3.42 24.45
N ASP A 714 25.70 2.09 24.42
CA ASP A 714 25.60 1.25 25.61
C ASP A 714 26.92 1.25 26.40
N TYR A 715 28.05 1.31 25.68
CA TYR A 715 29.39 1.38 26.26
C TYR A 715 30.20 2.55 25.68
N ASP A 716 30.91 3.26 26.55
CA ASP A 716 31.89 4.28 26.18
C ASP A 716 33.28 3.85 26.63
N LEU A 717 34.16 3.54 25.68
CA LEU A 717 35.50 3.00 25.93
C LEU A 717 36.42 4.00 26.62
N ASP A 718 36.16 5.29 26.43
CA ASP A 718 36.96 6.38 26.99
C ASP A 718 36.72 6.52 28.50
N THR A 719 35.49 6.21 28.94
CA THR A 719 35.12 6.20 30.36
C THR A 719 35.17 4.81 31.00
N LEU A 720 35.19 3.73 30.21
CA LEU A 720 35.28 2.36 30.72
C LEU A 720 36.61 2.10 31.44
N PRO A 721 36.62 1.52 32.66
CA PRO A 721 37.87 1.24 33.38
C PRO A 721 38.77 0.22 32.63
N PRO A 722 40.10 0.36 32.67
CA PRO A 722 40.99 -0.61 32.05
C PRO A 722 40.88 -2.04 32.59
N GLY A 723 40.85 -3.02 31.68
CA GLY A 723 40.72 -4.45 32.01
C GLY A 723 39.29 -4.88 32.34
N THR A 724 38.30 -4.00 32.13
CA THR A 724 36.88 -4.36 32.25
C THR A 724 36.48 -5.20 31.04
N LEU A 725 35.90 -6.36 31.31
CA LEU A 725 35.23 -7.19 30.32
C LEU A 725 33.73 -6.93 30.43
N VAL A 726 33.02 -6.96 29.31
CA VAL A 726 31.58 -6.69 29.24
C VAL A 726 30.85 -7.88 28.63
N ASP A 727 29.59 -8.05 29.00
CA ASP A 727 28.69 -8.96 28.30
C ASP A 727 28.11 -8.19 27.10
N LEU A 728 28.39 -8.68 25.90
CA LEU A 728 28.07 -8.01 24.65
C LEU A 728 26.97 -8.79 23.91
N GLU A 729 25.87 -8.12 23.60
CA GLU A 729 24.70 -8.67 22.91
C GLU A 729 24.51 -8.01 21.53
N THR A 730 23.93 -8.73 20.58
CA THR A 730 23.59 -8.22 19.24
C THR A 730 22.73 -6.95 19.36
N GLY A 731 23.12 -5.91 18.63
CA GLY A 731 22.49 -4.61 18.62
C GLY A 731 22.98 -3.63 19.69
N GLN A 732 23.92 -3.99 20.58
CA GLN A 732 24.54 -3.03 21.50
C GLN A 732 25.53 -2.12 20.78
N VAL A 733 25.66 -0.85 21.20
CA VAL A 733 26.54 0.14 20.58
C VAL A 733 27.69 0.52 21.50
N VAL A 734 28.87 0.64 20.90
CA VAL A 734 30.09 1.08 21.57
C VAL A 734 30.56 2.39 20.94
N THR A 735 31.00 3.33 21.78
CA THR A 735 31.68 4.55 21.34
C THR A 735 33.08 4.68 21.91
N PHE A 736 33.95 5.38 21.19
CA PHE A 736 35.27 5.79 21.66
C PHE A 736 35.84 6.93 20.81
N THR A 737 36.72 7.72 21.39
CA THR A 737 37.38 8.83 20.68
C THR A 737 38.64 8.34 19.97
N GLN A 738 38.73 8.62 18.67
CA GLN A 738 39.95 8.41 17.88
C GLN A 738 40.42 9.76 17.31
N GLY A 739 41.43 10.36 17.94
CA GLY A 739 41.87 11.71 17.57
C GLY A 739 40.89 12.77 18.07
N ALA A 740 40.23 13.48 17.14
CA ALA A 740 39.23 14.51 17.43
C ALA A 740 37.78 14.09 17.06
N GLN A 741 37.57 12.83 16.65
CA GLN A 741 36.29 12.32 16.20
C GLN A 741 35.83 11.16 17.10
N SER A 742 34.54 11.15 17.44
CA SER A 742 33.89 9.99 18.06
C SER A 742 33.64 8.92 17.02
N ARG A 743 34.06 7.69 17.30
CA ARG A 743 33.70 6.50 16.54
C ARG A 743 32.56 5.79 17.27
N VAL A 744 31.62 5.24 16.52
CA VAL A 744 30.43 4.60 17.06
C VAL A 744 30.17 3.36 16.24
N TYR A 745 30.00 2.22 16.91
CA TYR A 745 29.82 0.93 16.24
C TYR A 745 28.72 0.12 16.93
N LEU A 746 27.79 -0.41 16.14
CA LEU A 746 26.81 -1.43 16.50
C LEU A 746 27.48 -2.82 16.44
N TYR A 747 27.30 -3.60 17.50
CA TYR A 747 27.72 -5.00 17.51
C TYR A 747 26.65 -5.87 16.84
N GLN A 748 27.03 -6.65 15.83
CA GLN A 748 26.11 -7.58 15.14
C GLN A 748 26.51 -9.06 15.30
N GLY A 749 27.56 -9.34 16.07
CA GLY A 749 27.96 -10.70 16.38
C GLY A 749 27.02 -11.42 17.35
N PRO A 750 27.23 -12.74 17.55
CA PRO A 750 26.49 -13.52 18.55
C PRO A 750 26.81 -13.06 19.97
N ALA A 751 25.87 -13.24 20.89
CA ALA A 751 26.06 -12.87 22.29
C ALA A 751 27.32 -13.54 22.90
N VAL A 752 28.12 -12.73 23.59
CA VAL A 752 29.41 -13.15 24.15
C VAL A 752 29.64 -12.54 25.52
N ASN A 753 29.97 -13.40 26.49
CA ASN A 753 30.31 -12.97 27.85
C ASN A 753 31.80 -12.66 27.95
N ASP A 754 32.16 -11.81 28.91
CA ASP A 754 33.56 -11.47 29.20
C ASP A 754 34.32 -10.94 27.97
N PHE A 755 33.68 -10.11 27.13
CA PHE A 755 34.27 -9.54 25.92
C PHE A 755 35.15 -8.32 26.19
N ASP A 756 36.33 -8.26 25.58
CA ASP A 756 37.26 -7.13 25.71
C ASP A 756 37.13 -6.16 24.52
N LEU A 757 36.36 -5.09 24.73
CA LEU A 757 36.13 -4.01 23.78
C LEU A 757 37.41 -3.27 23.33
N ARG A 758 38.54 -3.41 24.04
CA ARG A 758 39.82 -2.75 23.69
C ARG A 758 40.70 -3.58 22.77
N SER A 759 40.41 -4.87 22.65
CA SER A 759 41.20 -5.82 21.87
C SER A 759 40.55 -6.25 20.56
N THR A 760 39.26 -5.90 20.38
CA THR A 760 38.50 -6.20 19.16
C THR A 760 38.95 -5.35 17.96
N ASP A 761 38.74 -5.89 16.77
CA ASP A 761 38.97 -5.19 15.51
C ASP A 761 37.65 -4.56 15.02
N TYR A 762 37.47 -3.26 15.23
CA TYR A 762 36.29 -2.50 14.78
C TYR A 762 36.20 -2.36 13.24
N THR A 763 37.15 -2.90 12.48
CA THR A 763 37.06 -3.01 11.02
C THR A 763 36.48 -4.34 10.54
N ASP A 764 36.25 -5.30 11.45
CA ASP A 764 35.55 -6.54 11.13
C ASP A 764 34.07 -6.26 10.90
N ALA A 765 33.71 -6.09 9.63
CA ALA A 765 32.35 -5.83 9.20
C ALA A 765 31.37 -6.98 9.50
N ASN A 766 31.81 -8.15 9.96
CA ASN A 766 30.90 -9.21 10.43
C ASN A 766 30.52 -9.06 11.91
N LEU A 767 31.22 -8.19 12.65
CA LEU A 767 30.98 -7.94 14.07
C LEU A 767 30.55 -6.50 14.34
N TRP A 768 31.02 -5.54 13.56
CA TRP A 768 30.84 -4.11 13.84
C TRP A 768 30.31 -3.34 12.62
N ILE A 769 29.15 -2.70 12.78
CA ILE A 769 28.58 -1.77 11.80
C ILE A 769 28.78 -0.33 12.31
N PRO A 770 29.30 0.60 11.50
CA PRO A 770 29.39 2.02 11.88
C PRO A 770 28.01 2.63 12.14
N GLU A 771 27.88 3.43 13.20
CA GLU A 771 26.65 4.14 13.58
C GLU A 771 26.91 5.64 13.82
N VAL A 772 25.84 6.38 14.10
CA VAL A 772 25.92 7.80 14.48
C VAL A 772 25.49 8.00 15.93
N ALA A 773 26.38 8.61 16.72
CA ALA A 773 26.10 8.95 18.10
C ALA A 773 25.15 10.14 18.17
N ILE A 774 24.33 10.12 19.22
CA ILE A 774 23.59 11.30 19.65
C ILE A 774 24.57 12.44 19.93
N PRO A 775 24.32 13.66 19.43
CA PRO A 775 25.09 14.83 19.82
C PRO A 775 25.01 15.10 21.33
N ASP A 776 26.13 15.44 21.97
CA ASP A 776 26.20 15.69 23.42
C ASP A 776 25.15 16.70 23.93
N TYR A 777 24.76 17.67 23.10
CA TYR A 777 23.76 18.68 23.44
C TYR A 777 22.31 18.14 23.42
N ALA A 778 22.07 17.04 22.71
CA ALA A 778 20.77 16.39 22.58
C ALA A 778 20.58 15.24 23.58
N ALA A 779 21.67 14.71 24.15
CA ALA A 779 21.61 13.63 25.12
C ALA A 779 20.62 13.89 26.28
N ASN A 780 19.65 12.99 26.43
CA ASN A 780 18.56 13.04 27.42
C ASN A 780 17.59 14.24 27.24
N LYS A 781 17.41 14.74 26.01
CA LYS A 781 16.42 15.77 25.67
C LYS A 781 15.28 15.17 24.86
N GLY A 782 14.09 15.76 24.99
CA GLY A 782 12.93 15.38 24.20
C GLY A 782 12.98 15.97 22.79
N TYR A 783 13.51 17.18 22.65
CA TYR A 783 13.74 17.84 21.37
C TYR A 783 14.87 18.88 21.49
N THR A 784 15.69 19.02 20.46
CA THR A 784 16.65 20.12 20.35
C THR A 784 16.67 20.70 18.94
N ILE A 785 17.10 21.95 18.85
CA ILE A 785 17.39 22.61 17.57
C ILE A 785 18.70 23.38 17.69
N GLN A 786 19.57 23.20 16.72
CA GLN A 786 20.85 23.88 16.60
C GLN A 786 20.91 24.68 15.30
N TYR A 787 21.38 25.91 15.40
CA TYR A 787 21.64 26.80 14.27
C TYR A 787 23.13 27.08 14.16
N VAL A 788 23.65 26.96 12.94
CA VAL A 788 24.97 27.45 12.56
C VAL A 788 24.92 28.06 11.17
N LYS A 789 25.61 29.19 10.99
CA LYS A 789 25.84 29.80 9.69
C LYS A 789 27.29 29.60 9.29
N LEU A 790 27.50 28.94 8.15
CA LEU A 790 28.81 28.68 7.59
C LEU A 790 29.02 29.50 6.31
N ASN A 791 30.28 29.69 5.94
CA ASN A 791 30.64 30.21 4.63
C ASN A 791 30.47 29.07 3.62
N ASP A 792 29.84 29.38 2.50
CA ASP A 792 29.65 28.46 1.38
C ASP A 792 30.90 28.51 0.49
N THR A 793 31.64 27.40 0.41
CA THR A 793 33.01 27.39 -0.14
C THR A 793 33.22 26.53 -1.37
N ASP A 794 32.21 25.73 -1.64
CA ASP A 794 32.01 24.87 -2.77
C ASP A 794 31.55 25.68 -3.98
N VAL A 795 31.82 25.12 -5.17
CA VAL A 795 31.31 25.64 -6.43
C VAL A 795 30.84 24.47 -7.28
N GLU A 796 29.77 24.69 -8.05
CA GLU A 796 29.41 23.81 -9.16
C GLU A 796 30.44 23.97 -10.29
N LEU A 797 31.05 22.85 -10.67
CA LEU A 797 31.88 22.70 -11.86
C LEU A 797 31.13 21.90 -12.92
N PHE A 798 31.03 22.48 -14.12
CA PHE A 798 30.50 21.81 -15.30
C PHE A 798 31.62 21.37 -16.23
N ASN A 799 31.37 20.32 -17.00
CA ASN A 799 32.29 19.92 -18.06
C ASN A 799 32.57 21.11 -19.00
N GLY A 800 33.83 21.49 -19.11
CA GLY A 800 34.28 22.65 -19.89
C GLY A 800 34.52 23.93 -19.08
N ASP A 801 34.27 23.95 -17.78
CA ASP A 801 34.62 25.08 -16.92
C ASP A 801 36.14 25.24 -16.80
N ILE A 802 36.60 26.49 -16.80
CA ILE A 802 38.03 26.80 -16.68
C ILE A 802 38.31 27.39 -15.31
N VAL A 803 39.17 26.71 -14.54
CA VAL A 803 39.65 27.21 -13.25
C VAL A 803 41.09 27.64 -13.36
N LYS A 804 41.37 28.86 -12.90
CA LYS A 804 42.74 29.39 -12.87
C LYS A 804 43.37 29.12 -11.51
N VAL A 805 44.53 28.46 -11.49
CA VAL A 805 45.25 28.19 -10.25
C VAL A 805 45.94 29.45 -9.76
N VAL A 806 45.74 29.79 -8.49
CA VAL A 806 46.28 31.00 -7.84
C VAL A 806 47.11 30.65 -6.59
N ALA A 807 47.83 31.63 -6.07
CA ALA A 807 48.67 31.49 -4.88
C ALA A 807 48.20 32.43 -3.76
N ASP A 808 48.56 32.09 -2.52
CA ASP A 808 48.36 32.93 -1.35
C ASP A 808 49.27 34.19 -1.37
N GLU A 809 49.12 35.07 -0.37
CA GLU A 809 49.93 36.29 -0.22
C GLU A 809 51.44 36.03 -0.09
N ASN A 810 51.85 34.79 0.23
CA ASN A 810 53.24 34.36 0.36
C ASN A 810 53.75 33.62 -0.88
N GLY A 811 52.94 33.50 -1.94
CA GLY A 811 53.29 32.83 -3.19
C GLY A 811 53.19 31.30 -3.13
N VAL A 812 52.49 30.74 -2.15
CA VAL A 812 52.22 29.29 -2.03
C VAL A 812 50.98 28.95 -2.86
N PRO A 813 51.02 27.94 -3.76
CA PRO A 813 49.85 27.52 -4.52
C PRO A 813 48.69 27.16 -3.58
N LEU A 814 47.49 27.66 -3.87
CA LEU A 814 46.30 27.45 -3.02
C LEU A 814 45.65 26.08 -3.23
N ALA A 815 46.00 25.35 -4.29
CA ALA A 815 45.49 24.02 -4.57
C ALA A 815 46.63 23.05 -4.96
N ALA A 816 46.40 21.75 -4.73
CA ALA A 816 47.39 20.72 -5.01
C ALA A 816 47.52 20.44 -6.52
N GLY A 817 48.71 20.04 -6.98
CA GLY A 817 48.96 19.58 -8.35
C GLY A 817 48.93 20.64 -9.46
N GLY A 818 48.45 21.85 -9.18
CA GLY A 818 48.35 22.94 -10.15
C GLY A 818 49.55 23.87 -10.20
N ILE A 819 49.79 24.50 -11.36
CA ILE A 819 50.80 25.54 -11.53
C ILE A 819 50.15 26.92 -11.41
N VAL A 820 50.66 27.77 -10.51
CA VAL A 820 50.12 29.12 -10.30
C VAL A 820 50.13 29.93 -11.60
N GLY A 821 48.98 30.49 -11.96
CA GLY A 821 48.76 31.25 -13.18
C GLY A 821 48.29 30.40 -14.37
N HIS A 822 48.37 29.07 -14.28
CA HIS A 822 47.83 28.17 -15.30
C HIS A 822 46.31 28.05 -15.19
N ARG A 823 45.69 27.66 -16.30
CA ARG A 823 44.26 27.53 -16.50
C ARG A 823 43.94 26.08 -16.82
N TYR A 824 43.08 25.46 -16.01
CA TYR A 824 42.71 24.06 -16.13
C TYR A 824 41.24 23.94 -16.50
N LEU A 825 40.97 23.22 -17.58
CA LEU A 825 39.64 22.86 -18.05
C LEU A 825 39.17 21.64 -17.26
N TYR A 826 38.00 21.72 -16.65
CA TYR A 826 37.34 20.58 -16.03
C TYR A 826 36.76 19.67 -17.11
N ILE A 827 37.11 18.38 -17.09
CA ILE A 827 36.69 17.38 -18.07
C ILE A 827 35.92 16.21 -17.44
N GLY A 828 35.65 16.28 -16.14
CA GLY A 828 34.83 15.32 -15.42
C GLY A 828 33.33 15.52 -15.67
N GLU A 829 32.52 14.74 -14.96
CA GLU A 829 31.07 14.92 -14.89
C GLU A 829 30.72 16.09 -13.96
N ASP A 830 29.61 16.77 -14.22
CA ASP A 830 29.20 17.94 -13.45
C ASP A 830 29.13 17.62 -11.94
N THR A 831 29.78 18.44 -11.11
CA THR A 831 29.96 18.13 -9.68
C THR A 831 30.20 19.37 -8.84
N GLU A 832 29.92 19.28 -7.54
CA GLU A 832 30.19 20.34 -6.57
C GLU A 832 31.52 20.07 -5.85
N VAL A 833 32.42 21.05 -5.83
CA VAL A 833 33.75 20.90 -5.21
C VAL A 833 34.22 22.14 -4.48
N VAL A 834 35.01 21.93 -3.44
CA VAL A 834 35.87 22.97 -2.88
C VAL A 834 37.14 23.06 -3.73
N LEU A 835 37.26 24.09 -4.57
CA LEU A 835 38.37 24.24 -5.53
C LEU A 835 39.76 24.19 -4.90
N ARG A 836 39.87 24.66 -3.66
CA ARG A 836 41.11 24.66 -2.88
C ARG A 836 41.58 23.25 -2.50
N GLU A 837 40.65 22.30 -2.43
CA GLU A 837 40.92 20.90 -2.07
C GLU A 837 41.17 20.01 -3.30
N GLN A 838 40.93 20.53 -4.50
CA GLN A 838 41.14 19.80 -5.75
C GLN A 838 42.63 19.58 -6.07
N ASN A 839 42.91 18.45 -6.73
CA ASN A 839 44.22 18.12 -7.25
C ASN A 839 44.26 18.33 -8.77
N TYR A 840 44.79 19.47 -9.22
CA TYR A 840 44.88 19.85 -10.63
C TYR A 840 45.91 19.06 -11.45
N ALA A 841 46.63 18.12 -10.83
CA ALA A 841 47.46 17.14 -11.53
C ALA A 841 46.66 15.88 -11.93
N ASP A 842 45.41 15.75 -11.51
CA ASP A 842 44.56 14.63 -11.91
C ASP A 842 44.06 14.82 -13.35
N GLU A 843 44.76 14.20 -14.30
CA GLU A 843 44.44 14.25 -15.73
C GLU A 843 43.10 13.59 -16.09
N THR A 844 42.44 12.89 -15.16
CA THR A 844 41.07 12.36 -15.37
C THR A 844 39.99 13.43 -15.18
N LEU A 845 40.29 14.50 -14.43
CA LEU A 845 39.36 15.58 -14.11
C LEU A 845 39.79 16.93 -14.68
N TRP A 846 41.10 17.14 -14.85
CA TRP A 846 41.68 18.45 -15.19
C TRP A 846 42.60 18.37 -16.40
N GLN A 847 42.38 19.25 -17.36
CA GLN A 847 43.26 19.45 -18.51
C GLN A 847 43.88 20.85 -18.48
N ASP A 848 45.21 20.95 -18.43
CA ASP A 848 45.89 22.25 -18.58
C ASP A 848 45.68 22.82 -19.99
N VAL A 849 44.97 23.95 -20.07
CA VAL A 849 44.63 24.64 -21.32
C VAL A 849 45.32 26.00 -21.44
N THR A 850 46.29 26.31 -20.57
CA THR A 850 46.95 27.62 -20.47
C THR A 850 47.47 28.14 -21.81
N ASP A 851 48.17 27.29 -22.56
CA ASP A 851 48.79 27.66 -23.84
C ASP A 851 47.92 27.29 -25.06
N ASN A 852 46.69 26.83 -24.85
CA ASN A 852 45.81 26.41 -25.92
C ASN A 852 45.03 27.62 -26.49
N PRO A 853 45.31 28.05 -27.75
CA PRO A 853 44.70 29.25 -28.34
C PRO A 853 43.19 29.15 -28.53
N ALA A 854 42.59 27.95 -28.50
CA ALA A 854 41.15 27.76 -28.55
C ALA A 854 40.43 28.35 -27.32
N TYR A 855 41.12 28.41 -26.17
CA TYR A 855 40.56 28.87 -24.90
C TYR A 855 41.03 30.27 -24.49
N GLY A 856 41.85 30.95 -25.31
CA GLY A 856 42.43 32.26 -24.98
C GLY A 856 41.44 33.43 -24.84
N GLY A 857 40.18 33.24 -25.22
CA GLY A 857 39.10 34.22 -25.05
C GLY A 857 37.94 33.76 -24.14
N VAL A 858 38.01 32.53 -23.62
CA VAL A 858 37.03 32.01 -22.66
C VAL A 858 37.39 32.58 -21.29
N PRO A 859 36.47 33.19 -20.53
CA PRO A 859 36.77 33.68 -19.17
C PRO A 859 37.01 32.52 -18.20
N ASP A 860 37.76 32.79 -17.13
CA ASP A 860 37.88 31.83 -16.02
C ASP A 860 36.54 31.79 -15.28
N ALA A 861 36.01 30.59 -15.07
CA ALA A 861 34.81 30.37 -14.26
C ALA A 861 35.12 30.72 -12.79
N TYR A 862 36.27 30.25 -12.30
CA TYR A 862 36.72 30.46 -10.93
C TYR A 862 38.25 30.57 -10.81
N GLU A 863 38.73 31.05 -9.67
CA GLU A 863 40.12 30.91 -9.25
C GLU A 863 40.21 29.78 -8.21
N SER A 864 41.30 29.01 -8.20
CA SER A 864 41.48 27.89 -7.25
C SER A 864 41.56 28.31 -5.78
N GLY A 865 41.68 29.62 -5.53
CA GLY A 865 41.63 30.24 -4.21
C GLY A 865 40.26 30.80 -3.86
N PHE A 866 39.21 30.48 -4.62
CA PHE A 866 37.84 30.78 -4.22
C PHE A 866 37.59 30.18 -2.84
N GLU A 867 37.26 31.05 -1.89
CA GLU A 867 36.91 30.62 -0.54
C GLU A 867 35.43 30.73 -0.32
N ASN A 868 34.81 31.90 -0.57
CA ASN A 868 33.36 32.04 -0.48
C ASN A 868 32.85 33.38 -1.05
N TYR A 869 33.68 34.16 -1.74
CA TYR A 869 33.24 35.48 -2.20
C TYR A 869 33.81 35.89 -3.55
N THR A 870 33.04 36.69 -4.26
CA THR A 870 33.46 37.37 -5.50
C THR A 870 33.51 38.88 -5.26
N LEU A 871 34.45 39.57 -5.89
CA LEU A 871 34.68 41.00 -5.69
C LEU A 871 34.75 41.72 -7.04
N ASN A 872 33.73 42.52 -7.32
CA ASN A 872 33.60 43.33 -8.53
C ASN A 872 33.86 44.81 -8.26
N TYR A 873 34.56 45.47 -9.18
CA TYR A 873 34.85 46.90 -9.12
C TYR A 873 34.28 47.63 -10.33
N GLN A 874 33.51 48.69 -10.10
CA GLN A 874 33.13 49.65 -11.13
C GLN A 874 33.66 51.03 -10.76
N THR A 875 34.40 51.67 -11.65
CA THR A 875 34.83 53.05 -11.46
C THR A 875 34.32 53.91 -12.60
N TRP A 876 33.82 55.10 -12.26
CA TRP A 876 33.43 56.08 -13.27
C TRP A 876 33.71 57.50 -12.76
N THR A 877 33.67 58.47 -13.66
CA THR A 877 33.87 59.87 -13.32
C THR A 877 32.67 60.68 -13.76
N THR A 878 32.18 61.58 -12.92
CA THR A 878 31.20 62.61 -13.31
C THR A 878 31.80 64.01 -13.16
N GLY A 879 31.39 64.93 -14.03
CA GLY A 879 32.04 66.24 -14.15
C GLY A 879 33.42 66.18 -14.83
N GLY A 880 34.14 67.29 -14.83
CA GLY A 880 35.39 67.46 -15.60
C GLY A 880 35.25 68.41 -16.78
N GLY A 881 35.90 69.56 -16.65
CA GLY A 881 35.98 70.66 -17.61
C GLY A 881 36.77 71.82 -16.99
N TRP A 882 37.25 72.77 -17.78
CA TRP A 882 38.04 73.90 -17.28
C TRP A 882 37.25 74.68 -16.21
N MET A 883 37.81 74.84 -15.00
CA MET A 883 37.15 75.39 -13.80
C MET A 883 35.88 74.66 -13.32
N ARG A 884 35.82 73.32 -13.41
CA ARG A 884 34.75 72.49 -12.83
C ARG A 884 35.32 71.40 -11.91
N TYR A 885 34.54 70.98 -10.93
CA TYR A 885 34.87 69.80 -10.10
C TYR A 885 34.79 68.52 -10.96
N LYS A 886 35.77 67.64 -10.76
CA LYS A 886 35.78 66.25 -11.22
C LYS A 886 35.43 65.39 -10.00
N THR A 887 34.48 64.48 -10.15
CA THR A 887 34.14 63.51 -9.09
C THR A 887 34.46 62.12 -9.61
N THR A 888 35.38 61.43 -8.95
CA THR A 888 35.64 60.00 -9.20
C THR A 888 34.76 59.20 -8.28
N HIS A 889 34.09 58.20 -8.85
CA HIS A 889 33.21 57.26 -8.18
C HIS A 889 33.83 55.87 -8.28
N MET A 890 33.74 55.11 -7.19
CA MET A 890 34.09 53.70 -7.15
C MET A 890 32.97 52.95 -6.45
N LEU A 891 32.43 51.94 -7.12
CA LEU A 891 31.51 50.97 -6.57
C LEU A 891 32.28 49.65 -6.46
N THR A 892 32.19 49.03 -5.29
CA THR A 892 32.76 47.71 -5.01
C THR A 892 31.61 46.83 -4.60
N THR A 893 31.43 45.70 -5.27
CA THR A 893 30.40 44.72 -4.97
C THR A 893 31.12 43.45 -4.52
N GLN A 894 31.06 43.15 -3.23
CA GLN A 894 31.52 41.89 -2.67
C GLN A 894 30.30 41.00 -2.46
N SER A 895 30.26 39.82 -3.07
CA SER A 895 29.20 38.84 -2.87
C SER A 895 29.78 37.65 -2.12
N TYR A 896 29.34 37.39 -0.89
CA TYR A 896 29.73 36.23 -0.09
C TYR A 896 28.65 35.15 -0.18
N GLY A 897 29.02 33.91 -0.49
CA GLY A 897 28.23 32.71 -0.24
C GLY A 897 28.27 32.36 1.25
N GLU A 898 27.10 32.13 1.83
CA GLU A 898 26.91 31.68 3.20
C GLU A 898 25.75 30.69 3.23
N LYS A 899 25.78 29.67 4.09
CA LYS A 899 24.70 28.68 4.24
C LYS A 899 24.26 28.59 5.71
N ASP A 900 22.97 28.70 5.94
CA ASP A 900 22.35 28.47 7.25
C ASP A 900 22.04 26.98 7.40
N TYR A 901 22.41 26.37 8.52
CA TYR A 901 22.02 25.01 8.88
C TYR A 901 21.16 25.00 10.13
N TYR A 902 20.05 24.27 10.07
CA TYR A 902 19.19 23.95 11.19
C TYR A 902 19.22 22.44 11.41
N THR A 903 19.84 21.99 12.51
CA THR A 903 19.82 20.58 12.90
C THR A 903 18.80 20.37 14.00
N HIS A 904 17.82 19.52 13.71
CA HIS A 904 16.75 19.12 14.61
C HIS A 904 17.06 17.73 15.14
N THR A 905 16.87 17.52 16.45
CA THR A 905 17.01 16.20 17.06
C THR A 905 15.80 15.94 17.96
N LEU A 906 15.09 14.84 17.70
CA LEU A 906 13.83 14.47 18.35
C LEU A 906 13.95 13.08 18.98
N LYS A 907 13.52 12.93 20.23
CA LYS A 907 13.48 11.63 20.90
C LYS A 907 12.61 10.63 20.12
N ALA A 908 13.14 9.42 19.89
CA ALA A 908 12.59 8.43 18.97
C ALA A 908 12.48 7.00 19.56
N ASP A 909 12.59 6.87 20.89
CA ASP A 909 12.43 5.62 21.63
C ASP A 909 11.14 5.60 22.48
N TYR A 910 10.08 6.29 22.05
CA TYR A 910 8.79 6.22 22.76
C TYR A 910 8.19 4.81 22.65
N PRO A 911 7.46 4.34 23.68
CA PRO A 911 6.81 3.03 23.61
C PRO A 911 5.69 3.03 22.57
N ILE A 912 5.52 1.88 21.90
CA ILE A 912 4.44 1.61 20.96
C ILE A 912 3.44 0.71 21.67
N GLU A 913 2.17 1.11 21.71
CA GLU A 913 1.11 0.32 22.33
C GLU A 913 0.67 -0.82 21.42
N ILE A 914 0.45 -2.00 22.01
CA ILE A 914 -0.02 -3.21 21.33
C ILE A 914 -1.42 -3.56 21.84
N GLN A 915 -2.38 -3.65 20.92
CA GLN A 915 -3.77 -4.00 21.25
C GLN A 915 -4.33 -5.09 20.34
N PHE A 916 -5.27 -5.87 20.88
CA PHE A 916 -6.03 -6.85 20.12
C PHE A 916 -7.53 -6.56 20.22
N ILE A 917 -8.19 -6.53 19.07
CA ILE A 917 -9.65 -6.39 19.00
C ILE A 917 -10.25 -7.78 19.10
N ARG A 918 -10.95 -8.06 20.20
CA ARG A 918 -11.57 -9.37 20.39
C ARG A 918 -12.91 -9.45 19.63
N GLY A 919 -12.95 -10.29 18.61
CA GLY A 919 -14.15 -10.72 17.92
C GLY A 919 -15.14 -11.41 18.86
N PRO A 920 -16.44 -11.35 18.57
CA PRO A 920 -17.44 -12.03 19.36
C PRO A 920 -17.27 -13.55 19.29
N ALA A 921 -17.60 -14.22 20.40
CA ALA A 921 -17.60 -15.69 20.46
C ALA A 921 -18.74 -16.32 19.62
N ALA A 922 -19.79 -15.54 19.34
CA ALA A 922 -20.89 -15.88 18.46
C ALA A 922 -21.10 -14.67 17.55
N PRO A 923 -20.53 -14.65 16.33
CA PRO A 923 -20.68 -13.51 15.43
C PRO A 923 -22.12 -13.39 14.94
N SER A 924 -22.52 -12.19 14.54
CA SER A 924 -23.83 -11.93 13.95
C SER A 924 -23.67 -11.30 12.57
N ILE A 925 -24.46 -11.77 11.62
CA ILE A 925 -24.76 -11.06 10.37
C ILE A 925 -26.17 -10.50 10.55
N ALA A 926 -26.28 -9.19 10.73
CA ALA A 926 -27.54 -8.49 10.94
C ALA A 926 -27.78 -7.52 9.77
N VAL A 927 -28.93 -7.67 9.12
CA VAL A 927 -29.37 -6.81 8.01
C VAL A 927 -30.78 -6.32 8.32
N ASP A 928 -30.96 -4.99 8.28
CA ASP A 928 -32.26 -4.34 8.46
C ASP A 928 -32.46 -3.29 7.36
N THR A 929 -33.54 -3.41 6.56
CA THR A 929 -33.85 -2.48 5.48
C THR A 929 -35.31 -2.01 5.53
N ALA A 930 -35.51 -0.71 5.32
CA ALA A 930 -36.83 -0.07 5.26
C ALA A 930 -37.60 -0.34 3.95
N HIS A 931 -37.00 -1.11 3.03
CA HIS A 931 -37.51 -1.43 1.69
C HIS A 931 -37.20 -2.91 1.35
N ASP A 932 -37.26 -3.31 0.08
CA ASP A 932 -37.03 -4.70 -0.30
C ASP A 932 -35.57 -5.12 -0.06
N LEU A 933 -35.35 -6.40 0.26
CA LEU A 933 -34.04 -7.02 0.43
C LEU A 933 -33.80 -8.11 -0.62
N TYR A 934 -32.77 -7.92 -1.43
CA TYR A 934 -32.32 -8.90 -2.42
C TYR A 934 -30.99 -9.50 -2.00
N ILE A 935 -30.93 -10.82 -1.87
CA ILE A 935 -29.70 -11.57 -1.57
C ILE A 935 -29.22 -12.22 -2.87
N GLN A 936 -28.16 -11.66 -3.47
CA GLN A 936 -27.57 -12.14 -4.72
C GLN A 936 -26.42 -13.12 -4.50
N GLY A 937 -25.65 -12.92 -3.43
CA GLY A 937 -24.57 -13.81 -3.03
C GLY A 937 -24.94 -14.68 -1.82
N THR A 938 -24.23 -15.80 -1.67
CA THR A 938 -24.37 -16.66 -0.49
C THR A 938 -23.92 -15.94 0.77
N VAL A 939 -24.66 -16.12 1.86
CA VAL A 939 -24.34 -15.60 3.19
C VAL A 939 -23.88 -16.75 4.07
N THR A 940 -22.63 -16.73 4.53
CA THR A 940 -22.02 -17.81 5.31
C THR A 940 -21.58 -17.29 6.68
N SER A 941 -22.01 -17.99 7.73
CA SER A 941 -21.62 -17.75 9.12
C SER A 941 -20.91 -18.98 9.69
N PRO A 942 -20.01 -18.85 10.68
CA PRO A 942 -19.60 -19.99 11.48
C PRO A 942 -20.80 -20.58 12.25
N VAL A 943 -20.65 -21.82 12.73
CA VAL A 943 -21.73 -22.62 13.33
C VAL A 943 -22.31 -21.98 14.60
N GLU A 944 -21.47 -21.33 15.38
CA GLU A 944 -21.84 -20.54 16.57
C GLU A 944 -22.47 -19.18 16.25
N GLY A 945 -22.47 -18.75 15.00
CA GLY A 945 -22.96 -17.44 14.60
C GLY A 945 -24.47 -17.38 14.38
N THR A 946 -24.96 -16.17 14.13
CA THR A 946 -26.39 -15.90 13.89
C THR A 946 -26.57 -15.06 12.63
N VAL A 947 -27.67 -15.30 11.91
CA VAL A 947 -28.06 -14.51 10.76
C VAL A 947 -29.46 -13.95 11.02
N THR A 948 -29.62 -12.63 10.96
CA THR A 948 -30.92 -11.96 11.11
C THR A 948 -31.15 -11.06 9.92
N LEU A 949 -32.24 -11.30 9.19
CA LEU A 949 -32.62 -10.51 8.01
C LEU A 949 -33.99 -9.89 8.25
N LYS A 950 -34.06 -8.55 8.16
CA LYS A 950 -35.29 -7.79 8.30
C LYS A 950 -35.52 -6.91 7.08
N SER A 951 -36.72 -6.99 6.53
CA SER A 951 -37.18 -6.19 5.40
C SER A 951 -38.55 -5.61 5.72
N ALA A 952 -38.76 -4.31 5.52
CA ALA A 952 -40.11 -3.75 5.58
C ALA A 952 -40.94 -4.10 4.32
N GLY A 953 -40.27 -4.53 3.25
CA GLY A 953 -40.87 -5.00 2.00
C GLY A 953 -40.62 -6.49 1.76
N ASP A 954 -40.40 -6.86 0.51
CA ASP A 954 -40.11 -8.24 0.11
C ASP A 954 -38.67 -8.64 0.53
N LEU A 955 -38.43 -9.94 0.66
CA LEU A 955 -37.10 -10.51 0.85
C LEU A 955 -36.90 -11.68 -0.11
N VAL A 956 -35.92 -11.55 -1.02
CA VAL A 956 -35.78 -12.44 -2.17
C VAL A 956 -34.34 -12.89 -2.36
N PHE A 957 -34.13 -14.20 -2.37
CA PHE A 957 -32.86 -14.83 -2.72
C PHE A 957 -32.77 -15.08 -4.23
N ALA A 958 -31.60 -14.85 -4.81
CA ALA A 958 -31.24 -15.38 -6.11
C ALA A 958 -31.23 -16.92 -6.09
N GLU A 959 -31.39 -17.56 -7.25
CA GLU A 959 -31.52 -19.04 -7.31
C GLU A 959 -30.29 -19.78 -6.80
N THR A 960 -29.10 -19.17 -6.93
CA THR A 960 -27.82 -19.72 -6.49
C THR A 960 -27.40 -19.26 -5.10
N ALA A 961 -28.06 -18.24 -4.54
CA ALA A 961 -27.75 -17.71 -3.22
C ALA A 961 -28.45 -18.54 -2.15
N ALA A 962 -27.76 -18.78 -1.04
CA ALA A 962 -28.34 -19.41 0.14
C ALA A 962 -27.68 -18.89 1.42
N ILE A 963 -28.25 -19.26 2.57
CA ILE A 963 -27.59 -19.05 3.87
C ILE A 963 -26.98 -20.36 4.34
N PHE A 964 -25.70 -20.33 4.71
CA PHE A 964 -24.94 -21.46 5.22
C PHE A 964 -24.36 -21.19 6.62
N GLY A 965 -24.17 -22.28 7.36
CA GLY A 965 -23.53 -22.34 8.67
C GLY A 965 -24.41 -21.92 9.85
N ALA A 966 -25.46 -21.13 9.62
CA ALA A 966 -26.44 -20.74 10.65
C ALA A 966 -27.88 -20.75 10.09
N SER A 967 -28.87 -21.01 10.97
CA SER A 967 -30.28 -20.80 10.62
C SER A 967 -30.65 -19.32 10.74
N PRO A 968 -31.24 -18.71 9.71
CA PRO A 968 -31.63 -17.32 9.80
C PRO A 968 -32.91 -17.14 10.62
N ALA A 969 -33.01 -15.98 11.27
CA ALA A 969 -34.28 -15.37 11.66
C ALA A 969 -34.67 -14.34 10.60
N ILE A 970 -35.83 -14.52 9.97
CA ILE A 970 -36.32 -13.66 8.88
C ILE A 970 -37.62 -12.95 9.30
N GLU A 971 -37.68 -11.64 9.07
CA GLU A 971 -38.87 -10.81 9.24
C GLU A 971 -39.10 -9.97 7.98
N ALA A 972 -40.27 -10.06 7.35
CA ALA A 972 -40.61 -9.31 6.15
C ALA A 972 -42.02 -8.69 6.23
N GLY A 973 -42.16 -7.40 5.88
CA GLY A 973 -43.47 -6.78 5.64
C GLY A 973 -44.10 -7.19 4.29
N GLY A 974 -43.28 -7.70 3.38
CA GLY A 974 -43.66 -8.30 2.11
C GLY A 974 -43.48 -9.82 2.12
N SER A 975 -43.41 -10.41 0.92
CA SER A 975 -43.21 -11.86 0.72
C SER A 975 -41.76 -12.27 0.95
N VAL A 976 -41.55 -13.53 1.34
CA VAL A 976 -40.22 -14.13 1.54
C VAL A 976 -40.02 -15.26 0.53
N ARG A 977 -38.93 -15.20 -0.24
CA ARG A 977 -38.42 -16.33 -1.02
C ARG A 977 -36.97 -16.58 -0.62
N ALA A 978 -36.74 -17.65 0.15
CA ALA A 978 -35.45 -17.92 0.76
C ALA A 978 -34.91 -19.32 0.44
N ASN A 979 -33.59 -19.40 0.25
CA ASN A 979 -32.85 -20.65 0.21
C ASN A 979 -32.00 -20.76 1.48
N VAL A 980 -32.12 -21.86 2.22
CA VAL A 980 -31.45 -22.04 3.52
C VAL A 980 -30.82 -23.43 3.63
N GLU A 981 -29.67 -23.54 4.30
CA GLU A 981 -29.09 -24.85 4.63
C GLU A 981 -30.08 -25.71 5.41
N GLY A 982 -30.05 -27.03 5.18
CA GLY A 982 -30.77 -27.96 6.06
C GLY A 982 -30.30 -27.87 7.50
N GLY A 983 -31.12 -28.33 8.44
CA GLY A 983 -30.76 -28.49 9.84
C GLY A 983 -30.40 -29.93 10.16
N ALA A 984 -29.41 -30.14 11.03
CA ALA A 984 -29.15 -31.47 11.58
C ALA A 984 -30.38 -31.91 12.42
N PRO A 985 -31.01 -33.07 12.14
CA PRO A 985 -32.18 -33.51 12.88
C PRO A 985 -31.83 -33.74 14.36
N GLY A 986 -32.69 -33.23 15.24
CA GLY A 986 -32.55 -33.33 16.69
C GLY A 986 -32.73 -34.76 17.17
N GLY A 987 -31.65 -35.53 17.20
CA GLY A 987 -31.54 -36.78 17.95
C GLY A 987 -31.63 -38.07 17.12
N GLY A 988 -30.51 -38.81 17.05
CA GLY A 988 -30.54 -40.25 16.73
C GLY A 988 -29.49 -40.79 15.75
N SER A 989 -28.20 -40.52 15.97
CA SER A 989 -27.09 -41.42 15.63
C SER A 989 -27.14 -42.19 14.30
N HIS A 990 -26.91 -41.58 13.13
CA HIS A 990 -26.47 -42.31 11.91
C HIS A 990 -25.17 -41.73 11.32
N ALA A 991 -24.13 -41.55 12.16
CA ALA A 991 -22.77 -41.43 11.65
C ALA A 991 -22.18 -42.82 11.42
N ALA A 992 -22.34 -43.38 10.22
CA ALA A 992 -21.43 -44.40 9.72
C ALA A 992 -20.09 -43.71 9.34
N GLY A 993 -19.31 -43.31 10.34
CA GLY A 993 -18.02 -42.66 10.08
C GLY A 993 -17.49 -41.71 11.15
N GLY A 994 -17.62 -42.03 12.44
CA GLY A 994 -16.66 -41.57 13.46
C GLY A 994 -16.34 -40.08 13.60
N MET A 995 -17.28 -39.15 13.35
CA MET A 995 -17.15 -37.74 13.73
C MET A 995 -18.29 -37.36 14.68
N VAL A 996 -17.95 -36.79 15.83
CA VAL A 996 -18.91 -36.30 16.84
C VAL A 996 -19.44 -34.95 16.36
N ILE A 997 -20.71 -34.88 15.97
CA ILE A 997 -21.39 -33.61 15.70
C ILE A 997 -22.03 -33.15 17.00
N HIS A 998 -21.52 -32.05 17.57
CA HIS A 998 -22.19 -31.27 18.60
C HIS A 998 -23.06 -30.25 17.86
N ASP A 999 -24.33 -30.52 17.58
CA ASP A 999 -25.23 -29.48 17.06
C ASP A 999 -26.61 -29.64 17.70
N GLU A 1000 -27.04 -28.59 18.40
CA GLU A 1000 -28.47 -28.36 18.64
C GLU A 1000 -29.15 -28.24 17.27
N PRO A 1001 -30.41 -28.69 17.13
CA PRO A 1001 -31.13 -28.56 15.87
C PRO A 1001 -31.17 -27.09 15.40
N ARG A 1002 -30.84 -26.89 14.13
CA ARG A 1002 -30.81 -25.58 13.46
C ARG A 1002 -32.23 -25.15 13.09
N VAL A 1003 -32.85 -24.37 13.96
CA VAL A 1003 -34.28 -24.02 13.91
C VAL A 1003 -34.54 -22.81 13.01
N LEU A 1004 -35.37 -22.96 11.98
CA LEU A 1004 -35.77 -21.86 11.11
C LEU A 1004 -36.95 -21.07 11.69
N ASN A 1005 -36.83 -19.74 11.70
CA ASN A 1005 -37.91 -18.83 12.08
C ASN A 1005 -38.12 -17.78 10.98
N ILE A 1006 -39.35 -17.67 10.47
CA ILE A 1006 -39.75 -16.70 9.46
C ILE A 1006 -41.09 -16.09 9.85
N THR A 1007 -41.19 -14.77 9.82
CA THR A 1007 -42.47 -14.05 9.87
C THR A 1007 -42.60 -13.18 8.63
N SER A 1008 -43.75 -13.25 7.96
CA SER A 1008 -44.08 -12.43 6.80
C SER A 1008 -45.53 -11.98 6.86
N ASP A 1009 -45.82 -10.78 6.36
CA ASP A 1009 -47.21 -10.35 6.17
C ASP A 1009 -47.86 -10.95 4.91
N HIS A 1010 -47.07 -11.54 4.01
CA HIS A 1010 -47.48 -12.11 2.72
C HIS A 1010 -46.90 -13.52 2.53
N ASP A 1011 -46.64 -13.93 1.29
CA ASP A 1011 -46.30 -15.33 0.97
C ASP A 1011 -44.90 -15.70 1.47
N ILE A 1012 -44.71 -16.95 1.89
CA ILE A 1012 -43.41 -17.52 2.25
C ILE A 1012 -43.13 -18.72 1.36
N GLU A 1013 -42.04 -18.69 0.59
CA GLU A 1013 -41.46 -19.84 -0.10
C GLU A 1013 -40.06 -20.13 0.46
N VAL A 1014 -39.85 -21.34 0.98
CA VAL A 1014 -38.53 -21.79 1.47
C VAL A 1014 -38.08 -23.01 0.71
N ARG A 1015 -36.85 -22.99 0.24
CA ARG A 1015 -36.16 -24.14 -0.33
C ARG A 1015 -34.95 -24.49 0.53
N VAL A 1016 -34.90 -25.74 0.99
CA VAL A 1016 -33.75 -26.23 1.73
C VAL A 1016 -32.68 -26.72 0.75
N VAL A 1017 -31.45 -26.26 0.96
CA VAL A 1017 -30.29 -26.63 0.15
C VAL A 1017 -29.34 -27.52 0.94
N TYR A 1018 -28.67 -28.43 0.23
CA TYR A 1018 -27.66 -29.33 0.77
C TYR A 1018 -26.28 -28.68 0.68
N ASP A 1019 -25.61 -28.48 1.81
CA ASP A 1019 -24.19 -28.10 1.84
C ASP A 1019 -23.31 -29.37 1.99
N PRO A 1020 -22.50 -29.73 0.97
CA PRO A 1020 -21.61 -30.90 1.03
C PRO A 1020 -20.46 -30.76 2.04
N THR A 1021 -20.12 -29.53 2.41
CA THR A 1021 -19.01 -29.20 3.32
C THR A 1021 -19.48 -28.85 4.73
N GLY A 1022 -20.74 -28.42 4.87
CA GLY A 1022 -21.41 -28.08 6.11
C GLY A 1022 -22.01 -29.28 6.82
N ASN A 1023 -23.26 -29.14 7.30
CA ASN A 1023 -23.90 -30.17 8.12
C ASN A 1023 -24.43 -31.38 7.31
N ARG A 1024 -24.36 -31.30 5.97
CA ARG A 1024 -24.74 -32.37 5.04
C ARG A 1024 -26.15 -32.89 5.28
N SER A 1025 -27.09 -32.00 5.57
CA SER A 1025 -28.51 -32.31 5.65
C SER A 1025 -29.34 -31.44 4.71
N SER A 1026 -30.49 -31.96 4.30
CA SER A 1026 -31.56 -31.21 3.64
C SER A 1026 -32.88 -31.31 4.42
N THR A 1027 -32.80 -31.56 5.73
CA THR A 1027 -33.97 -31.59 6.62
C THR A 1027 -34.33 -30.16 7.02
N LEU A 1028 -35.60 -29.77 6.92
CA LEU A 1028 -36.09 -28.51 7.47
C LEU A 1028 -36.51 -28.71 8.93
N VAL A 1029 -35.83 -28.06 9.88
CA VAL A 1029 -36.30 -28.03 11.28
C VAL A 1029 -37.08 -26.73 11.52
N VAL A 1030 -38.39 -26.87 11.71
CA VAL A 1030 -39.33 -25.76 11.83
C VAL A 1030 -39.36 -25.25 13.27
N GLY A 1031 -39.04 -23.97 13.45
CA GLY A 1031 -39.43 -23.19 14.64
C GLY A 1031 -40.80 -22.60 14.40
N ARG A 1032 -40.87 -21.34 13.99
CA ARG A 1032 -42.13 -20.70 13.59
C ARG A 1032 -42.00 -20.13 12.20
N ILE A 1033 -42.80 -20.63 11.27
CA ILE A 1033 -42.90 -20.11 9.91
C ILE A 1033 -44.34 -19.59 9.74
N VAL A 1034 -44.50 -18.28 9.82
CA VAL A 1034 -45.81 -17.64 9.95
C VAL A 1034 -45.99 -16.59 8.88
N SER A 1035 -46.96 -16.82 7.99
CA SER A 1035 -47.55 -15.80 7.15
C SER A 1035 -48.82 -15.25 7.81
N THR A 1036 -48.97 -13.93 7.91
CA THR A 1036 -50.17 -13.30 8.49
C THR A 1036 -51.27 -13.01 7.47
N GLY A 1037 -50.93 -13.00 6.17
CA GLY A 1037 -51.86 -12.64 5.10
C GLY A 1037 -51.65 -13.37 3.77
N GLY A 1038 -50.74 -14.35 3.69
CA GLY A 1038 -50.38 -15.07 2.47
C GLY A 1038 -50.28 -16.59 2.65
N ASP A 1039 -49.69 -17.24 1.66
CA ASP A 1039 -49.51 -18.69 1.58
C ASP A 1039 -48.11 -19.10 2.08
N VAL A 1040 -47.94 -20.36 2.49
CA VAL A 1040 -46.64 -20.93 2.90
C VAL A 1040 -46.32 -22.17 2.07
N ILE A 1041 -45.16 -22.17 1.41
CA ILE A 1041 -44.66 -23.26 0.57
C ILE A 1041 -43.27 -23.66 1.08
N LEU A 1042 -43.11 -24.90 1.52
CA LEU A 1042 -41.86 -25.43 2.08
C LEU A 1042 -41.37 -26.62 1.27
N HIS A 1043 -40.18 -26.52 0.69
CA HIS A 1043 -39.54 -27.57 -0.09
C HIS A 1043 -38.27 -28.06 0.62
N ALA A 1044 -38.24 -29.33 1.02
CA ALA A 1044 -37.12 -29.95 1.72
C ALA A 1044 -36.66 -31.26 1.07
N GLY A 1045 -35.37 -31.55 1.21
CA GLY A 1045 -34.74 -32.74 0.63
C GLY A 1045 -35.01 -34.00 1.43
N GLU A 1046 -34.73 -33.98 2.74
CA GLU A 1046 -34.67 -35.16 3.63
C GLU A 1046 -35.80 -35.24 4.68
N GLY A 1047 -36.60 -34.18 4.81
CA GLY A 1047 -37.74 -34.15 5.73
C GLY A 1047 -38.13 -32.76 6.19
N ILE A 1048 -39.30 -32.63 6.81
CA ILE A 1048 -39.73 -31.44 7.54
C ILE A 1048 -40.10 -31.86 8.96
N GLU A 1049 -39.36 -31.39 9.95
CA GLU A 1049 -39.50 -31.77 11.35
C GLU A 1049 -39.87 -30.56 12.20
N ALA A 1050 -40.73 -30.76 13.21
CA ALA A 1050 -40.94 -29.77 14.26
C ALA A 1050 -39.72 -29.77 15.20
N HIS A 1051 -39.29 -28.59 15.66
CA HIS A 1051 -38.28 -28.47 16.72
C HIS A 1051 -38.83 -28.89 18.09
N ASP A 1052 -40.00 -28.35 18.45
CA ASP A 1052 -40.69 -28.64 19.71
C ASP A 1052 -42.21 -28.48 19.55
N THR A 1053 -42.96 -28.54 20.65
CA THR A 1053 -44.43 -28.42 20.63
C THR A 1053 -44.95 -27.01 20.35
N SER A 1054 -44.08 -26.01 20.22
CA SER A 1054 -44.44 -24.66 19.78
C SER A 1054 -44.16 -24.43 18.29
N SER A 1055 -43.63 -25.46 17.60
CA SER A 1055 -43.30 -25.38 16.19
C SER A 1055 -44.55 -25.28 15.33
N LEU A 1056 -44.64 -24.24 14.50
CA LEU A 1056 -45.85 -23.91 13.75
C LEU A 1056 -45.54 -23.51 12.30
N VAL A 1057 -46.34 -24.00 11.37
CA VAL A 1057 -46.45 -23.48 10.00
C VAL A 1057 -47.83 -22.87 9.81
N GLN A 1058 -47.91 -21.55 9.59
CA GLN A 1058 -49.18 -20.84 9.45
C GLN A 1058 -49.27 -20.08 8.12
N GLY A 1059 -50.39 -20.22 7.41
CA GLY A 1059 -50.69 -19.48 6.18
C GLY A 1059 -52.10 -19.75 5.67
N ASN A 1060 -52.54 -19.04 4.64
CA ASN A 1060 -53.84 -19.30 4.02
C ASN A 1060 -53.83 -20.66 3.29
N ARG A 1061 -52.95 -20.85 2.30
CA ARG A 1061 -52.61 -22.17 1.76
C ARG A 1061 -51.25 -22.60 2.31
N VAL A 1062 -51.15 -23.84 2.76
CA VAL A 1062 -49.91 -24.45 3.23
C VAL A 1062 -49.56 -25.63 2.31
N GLU A 1063 -48.42 -25.55 1.64
CA GLU A 1063 -47.90 -26.59 0.75
C GLU A 1063 -46.55 -27.11 1.24
N LEU A 1064 -46.49 -28.39 1.64
CA LEU A 1064 -45.29 -29.06 2.15
C LEU A 1064 -44.78 -30.12 1.17
N LEU A 1065 -43.58 -29.94 0.62
CA LEU A 1065 -42.95 -30.87 -0.31
C LEU A 1065 -41.65 -31.45 0.26
N VAL A 1066 -41.59 -32.76 0.31
CA VAL A 1066 -40.40 -33.53 0.68
C VAL A 1066 -40.04 -34.50 -0.44
N THR A 1067 -38.75 -34.59 -0.78
CA THR A 1067 -38.26 -35.50 -1.85
C THR A 1067 -37.69 -36.82 -1.34
N ASP A 1068 -37.24 -36.88 -0.10
CA ASP A 1068 -36.75 -38.04 0.66
C ASP A 1068 -37.13 -37.85 2.14
N GLY A 1069 -37.48 -38.92 2.87
CA GLY A 1069 -37.94 -38.82 4.27
C GLY A 1069 -39.41 -38.39 4.46
N GLY A 1070 -39.77 -37.90 5.66
CA GLY A 1070 -41.15 -37.68 6.13
C GLY A 1070 -41.47 -36.25 6.57
N ILE A 1071 -42.72 -35.99 6.96
CA ILE A 1071 -43.19 -34.72 7.53
C ILE A 1071 -43.72 -34.96 8.94
N GLY A 1072 -43.08 -34.39 9.96
CA GLY A 1072 -43.41 -34.62 11.36
C GLY A 1072 -43.24 -36.08 11.81
N THR A 1073 -43.46 -36.33 13.09
CA THR A 1073 -43.38 -37.69 13.66
C THR A 1073 -44.62 -38.02 14.50
N ALA A 1074 -44.85 -39.30 14.79
CA ALA A 1074 -45.96 -39.70 15.66
C ALA A 1074 -45.88 -39.12 17.09
N ALA A 1075 -44.65 -38.87 17.58
CA ALA A 1075 -44.43 -38.27 18.89
C ALA A 1075 -44.56 -36.74 18.85
N MET A 1076 -44.22 -36.14 17.72
CA MET A 1076 -44.17 -34.71 17.51
C MET A 1076 -44.66 -34.41 16.09
N PRO A 1077 -46.00 -34.37 15.88
CA PRO A 1077 -46.56 -33.98 14.60
C PRO A 1077 -46.21 -32.53 14.31
N LEU A 1078 -46.07 -32.17 13.02
CA LEU A 1078 -45.90 -30.78 12.62
C LEU A 1078 -47.21 -30.04 12.84
N GLU A 1079 -47.19 -28.99 13.65
CA GLU A 1079 -48.39 -28.16 13.85
C GLU A 1079 -48.57 -27.18 12.69
N VAL A 1080 -49.80 -27.09 12.20
CA VAL A 1080 -50.20 -26.23 11.09
C VAL A 1080 -51.40 -25.36 11.50
N ASP A 1081 -51.45 -24.13 11.00
CA ASP A 1081 -52.65 -23.26 11.00
C ASP A 1081 -52.91 -22.84 9.54
N SER A 1082 -53.82 -23.55 8.88
CA SER A 1082 -54.15 -23.39 7.46
C SER A 1082 -55.52 -22.74 7.26
N ASP A 1083 -55.84 -22.32 6.02
CA ASP A 1083 -57.10 -21.64 5.70
C ASP A 1083 -57.31 -20.31 6.44
N LEU A 1084 -56.22 -19.62 6.78
CA LEU A 1084 -56.21 -18.35 7.52
C LEU A 1084 -57.18 -17.28 6.98
N LEU A 1085 -57.40 -17.22 5.66
CA LEU A 1085 -58.33 -16.27 5.00
C LEU A 1085 -59.64 -16.92 4.52
N GLY A 1086 -59.88 -18.19 4.86
CA GLY A 1086 -61.10 -18.94 4.54
C GLY A 1086 -61.19 -19.50 3.11
N THR A 1087 -60.15 -19.32 2.29
CA THR A 1087 -60.08 -19.77 0.88
C THR A 1087 -58.97 -20.80 0.61
N GLY A 1088 -58.22 -21.18 1.65
CA GLY A 1088 -57.02 -22.00 1.52
C GLY A 1088 -57.18 -23.41 2.11
N GLY A 1089 -56.12 -23.89 2.75
CA GLY A 1089 -56.01 -25.26 3.28
C GLY A 1089 -54.62 -25.88 3.11
N LEU A 1090 -54.51 -27.19 3.30
CA LEU A 1090 -53.26 -27.95 3.29
C LEU A 1090 -53.10 -28.85 2.05
N ALA A 1091 -51.91 -28.82 1.45
CA ALA A 1091 -51.39 -29.89 0.61
C ALA A 1091 -50.01 -30.35 1.11
N ALA A 1092 -49.76 -31.66 1.12
CA ALA A 1092 -48.50 -32.20 1.62
C ALA A 1092 -48.06 -33.46 0.88
N ARG A 1093 -46.77 -33.58 0.57
CA ARG A 1093 -46.20 -34.76 -0.09
C ARG A 1093 -44.86 -35.14 0.52
N ALA A 1094 -44.70 -36.41 0.83
CA ALA A 1094 -43.43 -37.00 1.28
C ALA A 1094 -43.30 -38.46 0.81
N PRO A 1095 -42.09 -39.01 0.65
CA PRO A 1095 -41.93 -40.44 0.49
C PRO A 1095 -42.27 -41.23 1.76
N GLY A 1096 -41.86 -40.74 2.92
CA GLY A 1096 -42.06 -41.34 4.24
C GLY A 1096 -43.40 -40.98 4.89
N ASP A 1097 -43.48 -41.19 6.22
CA ASP A 1097 -44.68 -40.90 7.02
C ASP A 1097 -44.99 -39.39 7.05
N ILE A 1098 -46.28 -39.04 7.12
CA ILE A 1098 -46.78 -37.67 7.29
C ILE A 1098 -47.61 -37.61 8.57
N HIS A 1099 -47.20 -36.79 9.53
CA HIS A 1099 -47.88 -36.52 10.80
C HIS A 1099 -48.08 -35.00 10.95
N ILE A 1100 -49.31 -34.54 10.72
CA ILE A 1100 -49.67 -33.12 10.77
C ILE A 1100 -50.86 -32.92 11.72
N ARG A 1101 -50.82 -31.86 12.52
CA ARG A 1101 -51.91 -31.44 13.39
C ARG A 1101 -52.33 -30.01 13.08
N GLU A 1102 -53.56 -29.83 12.66
CA GLU A 1102 -54.19 -28.52 12.55
C GLU A 1102 -54.50 -27.96 13.94
N THR A 1103 -54.11 -26.72 14.19
CA THR A 1103 -54.21 -26.08 15.51
C THR A 1103 -55.44 -25.21 15.67
N VAL A 1104 -55.99 -24.68 14.57
CA VAL A 1104 -57.12 -23.74 14.59
C VAL A 1104 -58.15 -24.13 13.53
N GLY A 1105 -59.37 -24.44 13.95
CA GLY A 1105 -60.49 -24.64 13.02
C GLY A 1105 -60.39 -25.89 12.12
N ASP A 1106 -61.12 -25.88 11.00
CA ASP A 1106 -61.20 -27.04 10.11
C ASP A 1106 -59.94 -27.21 9.25
N LEU A 1107 -59.38 -28.41 9.18
CA LEU A 1107 -58.30 -28.75 8.24
C LEU A 1107 -58.89 -29.03 6.85
N LYS A 1108 -58.85 -28.03 5.95
CA LYS A 1108 -59.28 -28.20 4.55
C LYS A 1108 -58.17 -28.79 3.71
N LEU A 1109 -58.45 -29.89 3.00
CA LEU A 1109 -57.48 -30.49 2.09
C LEU A 1109 -57.64 -29.93 0.68
N ILE A 1110 -56.55 -29.40 0.11
CA ILE A 1110 -56.57 -28.73 -1.20
C ILE A 1110 -55.62 -29.40 -2.19
N GLN A 1111 -55.91 -29.22 -3.49
CA GLN A 1111 -54.99 -29.67 -4.53
C GLN A 1111 -53.72 -28.82 -4.51
N PRO A 1112 -52.54 -29.43 -4.69
CA PRO A 1112 -51.28 -28.70 -4.75
C PRO A 1112 -51.24 -27.81 -5.99
N VAL A 1113 -50.54 -26.69 -5.88
CA VAL A 1113 -50.25 -25.76 -6.97
C VAL A 1113 -48.76 -25.74 -7.27
N SER A 1114 -47.88 -25.76 -6.26
CA SER A 1114 -46.45 -25.51 -6.46
C SER A 1114 -45.70 -26.67 -7.10
N TRP A 1115 -46.18 -27.92 -6.95
CA TRP A 1115 -45.61 -29.12 -7.60
C TRP A 1115 -46.60 -29.83 -8.55
N LYS A 1116 -47.59 -29.09 -9.04
CA LYS A 1116 -48.64 -29.66 -9.88
C LYS A 1116 -48.09 -30.03 -11.25
N GLY A 1117 -48.09 -31.33 -11.55
CA GLY A 1117 -47.62 -31.87 -12.83
C GLY A 1117 -46.16 -32.34 -12.83
N ASP A 1118 -45.39 -32.03 -11.79
CA ASP A 1118 -44.02 -32.52 -11.62
C ASP A 1118 -43.99 -34.02 -11.29
N PHE A 1119 -45.10 -34.55 -10.80
CA PHE A 1119 -45.30 -35.97 -10.51
C PHE A 1119 -46.46 -36.51 -11.38
N GLU A 1120 -46.14 -37.27 -12.43
CA GLU A 1120 -47.15 -37.81 -13.36
C GLU A 1120 -48.17 -38.72 -12.64
N GLY A 1121 -49.47 -38.35 -12.70
CA GLY A 1121 -50.58 -39.22 -12.31
C GLY A 1121 -51.05 -39.12 -10.85
N PHE A 1122 -50.66 -38.08 -10.11
CA PHE A 1122 -50.98 -37.93 -8.68
C PHE A 1122 -51.81 -36.65 -8.40
N ASP A 1123 -53.09 -36.83 -8.03
CA ASP A 1123 -54.05 -35.75 -7.70
C ASP A 1123 -54.52 -35.81 -6.22
N ALA A 1124 -53.64 -36.18 -5.27
CA ALA A 1124 -53.98 -36.23 -3.85
C ALA A 1124 -53.53 -34.96 -3.12
N SER A 1125 -54.38 -34.41 -2.24
CA SER A 1125 -54.02 -33.27 -1.39
C SER A 1125 -52.90 -33.61 -0.42
N VAL A 1126 -52.96 -34.79 0.21
CA VAL A 1126 -51.91 -35.31 1.10
C VAL A 1126 -51.47 -36.68 0.62
N HIS A 1127 -50.18 -36.88 0.41
CA HIS A 1127 -49.63 -38.11 -0.17
C HIS A 1127 -48.31 -38.55 0.45
N ALA A 1128 -48.32 -39.71 1.10
CA ALA A 1128 -47.13 -40.47 1.49
C ALA A 1128 -46.90 -41.60 0.46
N LEU A 1129 -45.68 -41.72 -0.11
CA LEU A 1129 -45.39 -42.75 -1.13
C LEU A 1129 -45.27 -44.16 -0.52
N GLU A 1130 -44.48 -44.26 0.55
CA GLU A 1130 -44.15 -45.51 1.24
C GLU A 1130 -44.59 -45.48 2.72
N GLY A 1131 -44.89 -44.30 3.26
CA GLY A 1131 -45.34 -44.09 4.63
C GLY A 1131 -46.85 -44.05 4.86
N ASN A 1132 -47.22 -43.85 6.12
CA ASN A 1132 -48.59 -43.62 6.58
C ASN A 1132 -48.88 -42.11 6.67
N VAL A 1133 -50.15 -41.75 6.47
CA VAL A 1133 -50.65 -40.38 6.69
C VAL A 1133 -51.49 -40.35 7.96
N THR A 1134 -51.10 -39.50 8.91
CA THR A 1134 -51.83 -39.18 10.14
C THR A 1134 -52.14 -37.69 10.15
N LEU A 1135 -53.42 -37.35 10.12
CA LEU A 1135 -53.92 -35.98 10.21
C LEU A 1135 -54.77 -35.84 11.48
N GLU A 1136 -54.48 -34.83 12.27
CA GLU A 1136 -55.21 -34.50 13.49
C GLU A 1136 -55.73 -33.05 13.43
N VAL A 1137 -56.85 -32.79 14.08
CA VAL A 1137 -57.41 -31.45 14.26
C VAL A 1137 -57.60 -31.21 15.75
N SER A 1138 -57.11 -30.08 16.26
CA SER A 1138 -57.23 -29.71 17.68
C SER A 1138 -58.61 -29.13 18.00
N ASP A 1139 -59.21 -28.46 17.03
CA ASP A 1139 -60.59 -27.97 17.00
C ASP A 1139 -61.12 -28.19 15.57
N GLY A 1140 -62.43 -28.27 15.34
CA GLY A 1140 -62.99 -28.45 13.97
C GLY A 1140 -62.99 -29.87 13.38
N ALA A 1141 -63.03 -29.97 12.05
CA ALA A 1141 -63.10 -31.19 11.25
C ALA A 1141 -62.09 -31.20 10.08
N ILE A 1142 -61.76 -32.39 9.58
CA ILE A 1142 -60.96 -32.56 8.36
C ILE A 1142 -61.91 -32.58 7.15
N LEU A 1143 -61.72 -31.70 6.16
CA LEU A 1143 -62.66 -31.43 5.05
C LEU A 1143 -62.09 -31.70 3.66
#